data_AF-A0A960XQU4-F1
#
_entry.id   AF-A0A960XQU4-F1
#
_cell.length_a   1.000
_cell.length_b   1.000
_cell.length_c   1.000
_cell.angle_alpha   90.00
_cell.angle_beta   90.00
_cell.angle_gamma   90.00
#
_symmetry.space_group_name_H-M   'P 1'
#
loop_
_entity.id
_entity.type
_entity.pdbx_description
1 polymer ?
#
loop_
_entity_poly.entity_id
_entity_poly.type
_entity_poly.pdbx_seq_one_letter_code
_entity_poly.pdbx_strand_id
1 'polypeptide(L)'
;MAATLFKRSFPWDEAGFTALCEGVEGIRFWGYPEPRPLFPAVAARHKKSVGVFSSGQLEVLGRICKAWDAEGGNAAKWARKLHLLMENEAGAPPPRVFRNGEIFAGRLLDDWEGMDESARSPWARLLAHVVDSSASKPSTKWIARARELLSPVGEVAFAESMLSWLPLIDKPAADGRQQEYPGSTYVRRIDPMEICDPHLDILKGLVWMAGLLDIDELTRLIGRVGVSAYRKIPGTGPRATRVGNACVWALGNIGSDCALSQLAMMKVRVKFGSAQIAIGKALQTLADARGVTSDELEEMSVPSYGMTRVGRLEEKLGEHTAVIDVIGGKPVLSFLKPDGSPQKSVPAAVKENFASDLKELKGSAKDIEKMLSAQRERLDNLYLQRKSWPFRVWRERYLDHPLVGIMVRSLIWSFQAGPDAPVVNAIWHDGGLRDVDANLIEPTEEALVHLWHPIDAGVSEIVRWRNWLFEHLVRQPFKQAHREVYILTDAERNTGTYSNRFASHILKQHQFNSLCAVRGWKNKLRLMVDDEYPPATRLLPTWGLRAEYWIEGVGDDYNDEYVTDSGAYRYIVTDQVRFYRIDAAQATAHAGGGGYGPRWGGSLEEAMPVESVPPLVLSEVLRDVDLFVGVTSVGNDPAWSDGGPQGRHEDYWSKFSFGELGETAEIRKELIGSLLPRLKIAKQCRLSGRFLIVKGSLRTYKIHLGSGNILMEPDDRYLCIVKAATSTGGQQVFLPFEGDSKLSVILSKAFLLAADTKIKDPTILSQINANR
;
A
#
# COMPACT_ATOMS: atom_id res chain seq x y z
N MET A 1 -60.97 -13.75 4.66
CA MET A 1 -59.81 -14.50 4.11
C MET A 1 -58.57 -14.48 4.98
N ALA A 2 -58.05 -13.32 5.43
CA ALA A 2 -56.93 -13.29 6.37
C ALA A 2 -57.20 -14.12 7.65
N ALA A 3 -58.41 -14.00 8.22
CA ALA A 3 -58.86 -14.82 9.35
C ALA A 3 -58.90 -16.34 9.09
N THR A 4 -58.97 -16.77 7.82
CA THR A 4 -59.02 -18.18 7.42
C THR A 4 -57.64 -18.85 7.52
N LEU A 5 -56.57 -18.10 7.20
CA LEU A 5 -55.18 -18.56 7.33
C LEU A 5 -54.75 -18.80 8.79
N PHE A 6 -55.50 -18.29 9.76
CA PHE A 6 -55.25 -18.46 11.19
C PHE A 6 -56.10 -19.55 11.87
N LYS A 7 -57.09 -20.15 11.18
CA LYS A 7 -57.99 -21.15 11.79
C LYS A 7 -57.43 -22.56 11.64
N ARG A 8 -57.21 -23.27 12.77
CA ARG A 8 -56.88 -24.71 12.80
C ARG A 8 -57.99 -25.62 12.24
N SER A 9 -59.23 -25.13 12.15
CA SER A 9 -60.44 -25.89 11.82
C SER A 9 -60.91 -25.78 10.36
N PHE A 10 -60.07 -25.26 9.46
CA PHE A 10 -60.42 -25.20 8.04
C PHE A 10 -60.34 -26.61 7.42
N PRO A 11 -61.29 -27.04 6.57
CA PRO A 11 -61.17 -28.30 5.85
C PRO A 11 -59.98 -28.21 4.88
N TRP A 12 -58.90 -28.91 5.20
CA TRP A 12 -57.68 -28.99 4.39
C TRP A 12 -57.77 -30.10 3.34
N ASP A 13 -58.97 -30.32 2.79
CA ASP A 13 -59.18 -31.20 1.66
C ASP A 13 -58.84 -30.49 0.34
N GLU A 14 -58.87 -31.23 -0.77
CA GLU A 14 -58.47 -30.70 -2.07
C GLU A 14 -59.32 -29.49 -2.50
N ALA A 15 -60.64 -29.55 -2.28
CA ALA A 15 -61.56 -28.48 -2.61
C ALA A 15 -61.35 -27.23 -1.73
N GLY A 16 -61.15 -27.42 -0.43
CA GLY A 16 -60.88 -26.35 0.52
C GLY A 16 -59.57 -25.63 0.22
N PHE A 17 -58.51 -26.35 -0.11
CA PHE A 17 -57.22 -25.74 -0.47
C PHE A 17 -57.30 -24.97 -1.80
N THR A 18 -58.00 -25.48 -2.82
CA THR A 18 -58.20 -24.79 -4.09
C THR A 18 -58.97 -23.47 -3.88
N ALA A 19 -60.07 -23.51 -3.13
CA ALA A 19 -60.84 -22.29 -2.79
C ALA A 19 -60.00 -21.26 -2.00
N LEU A 20 -59.08 -21.72 -1.15
CA LEU A 20 -58.14 -20.84 -0.46
C LEU A 20 -57.15 -20.19 -1.45
N CYS A 21 -56.63 -20.94 -2.42
CA CYS A 21 -55.72 -20.41 -3.44
C CYS A 21 -56.41 -19.35 -4.31
N GLU A 22 -57.60 -19.64 -4.84
CA GLU A 22 -58.39 -18.68 -5.63
C GLU A 22 -58.71 -17.42 -4.82
N GLY A 23 -58.99 -17.61 -3.53
CA GLY A 23 -59.17 -16.53 -2.60
C GLY A 23 -57.96 -15.63 -2.43
N VAL A 24 -56.77 -16.22 -2.30
CA VAL A 24 -55.51 -15.50 -2.21
C VAL A 24 -55.18 -14.78 -3.52
N GLU A 25 -55.47 -15.40 -4.66
CA GLU A 25 -55.31 -14.81 -6.00
C GLU A 25 -56.18 -13.55 -6.17
N GLY A 26 -57.41 -13.56 -5.63
CA GLY A 26 -58.36 -12.46 -5.72
C GLY A 26 -58.04 -11.22 -4.87
N ILE A 27 -57.03 -11.27 -3.99
CA ILE A 27 -56.71 -10.15 -3.10
C ILE A 27 -55.99 -9.04 -3.86
N ARG A 28 -56.63 -7.88 -3.97
CA ARG A 28 -56.07 -6.67 -4.60
C ARG A 28 -55.36 -5.72 -3.62
N PHE A 29 -55.67 -5.81 -2.32
CA PHE A 29 -55.10 -4.97 -1.28
C PHE A 29 -54.87 -5.77 0.01
N TRP A 30 -53.64 -5.74 0.53
CA TRP A 30 -53.25 -6.47 1.73
C TRP A 30 -53.36 -5.56 2.96
N GLY A 31 -54.28 -5.89 3.87
CA GLY A 31 -54.37 -5.22 5.17
C GLY A 31 -53.27 -5.67 6.15
N TYR A 32 -53.09 -4.91 7.24
CA TYR A 32 -52.19 -5.27 8.33
C TYR A 32 -52.93 -6.09 9.41
N PRO A 33 -52.36 -7.19 9.93
CA PRO A 33 -51.07 -7.78 9.54
C PRO A 33 -51.15 -8.50 8.19
N GLU A 34 -50.11 -8.33 7.38
CA GLU A 34 -49.99 -8.92 6.06
C GLU A 34 -49.93 -10.47 6.17
N PRO A 35 -50.89 -11.21 5.59
CA PRO A 35 -50.98 -12.66 5.80
C PRO A 35 -50.20 -13.48 4.75
N ARG A 36 -49.66 -12.85 3.69
CA ARG A 36 -48.80 -13.51 2.68
C ARG A 36 -47.65 -14.36 3.24
N PRO A 37 -46.95 -13.97 4.32
CA PRO A 37 -45.89 -14.77 4.93
C PRO A 37 -46.31 -16.18 5.36
N LEU A 38 -47.60 -16.38 5.66
CA LEU A 38 -48.14 -17.64 6.18
C LEU A 38 -48.52 -18.61 5.06
N PHE A 39 -48.89 -18.10 3.90
CA PHE A 39 -49.44 -18.89 2.80
C PHE A 39 -48.48 -19.97 2.27
N PRO A 40 -47.17 -19.73 2.09
CA PRO A 40 -46.25 -20.79 1.68
C PRO A 40 -46.14 -21.94 2.70
N ALA A 41 -46.25 -21.65 4.01
CA ALA A 41 -46.23 -22.70 5.03
C ALA A 41 -47.51 -23.55 4.99
N VAL A 42 -48.64 -22.93 4.65
CA VAL A 42 -49.92 -23.60 4.42
C VAL A 42 -49.85 -24.49 3.18
N ALA A 43 -49.37 -23.97 2.05
CA ALA A 43 -49.18 -24.75 0.82
C ALA A 43 -48.23 -25.93 1.03
N ALA A 44 -47.15 -25.76 1.80
CA ALA A 44 -46.21 -26.84 2.13
C ALA A 44 -46.87 -27.95 2.97
N ARG A 45 -47.74 -27.60 3.92
CA ARG A 45 -48.49 -28.59 4.73
C ARG A 45 -49.47 -29.38 3.88
N HIS A 46 -50.22 -28.69 3.00
CA HIS A 46 -51.13 -29.33 2.06
C HIS A 46 -50.38 -30.29 1.14
N LYS A 47 -49.28 -29.84 0.53
CA LYS A 47 -48.44 -30.71 -0.29
C LYS A 47 -47.98 -31.95 0.46
N LYS A 48 -47.59 -31.82 1.74
CA LYS A 48 -47.20 -32.95 2.58
C LYS A 48 -48.34 -33.95 2.81
N SER A 49 -49.60 -33.51 2.84
CA SER A 49 -50.76 -34.40 3.02
C SER A 49 -51.23 -35.06 1.73
N VAL A 50 -51.15 -34.39 0.58
CA VAL A 50 -51.63 -34.92 -0.71
C VAL A 50 -50.53 -35.53 -1.58
N GLY A 51 -49.25 -35.35 -1.22
CA GLY A 51 -48.09 -35.80 -1.98
C GLY A 51 -47.71 -34.83 -3.12
N VAL A 52 -48.65 -34.62 -4.05
CA VAL A 52 -48.50 -33.74 -5.23
C VAL A 52 -49.70 -32.79 -5.34
N PHE A 53 -49.49 -31.61 -5.92
CA PHE A 53 -50.59 -30.70 -6.23
C PHE A 53 -51.37 -31.20 -7.46
N SER A 54 -52.69 -31.03 -7.46
CA SER A 54 -53.48 -31.30 -8.67
C SER A 54 -53.25 -30.23 -9.73
N SER A 55 -53.54 -30.55 -11.01
CA SER A 55 -53.30 -29.62 -12.13
C SER A 55 -54.01 -28.27 -11.96
N GLY A 56 -55.23 -28.27 -11.40
CA GLY A 56 -55.95 -27.03 -11.08
C GLY A 56 -55.29 -26.21 -9.96
N GLN A 57 -54.71 -26.87 -8.96
CA GLN A 57 -53.96 -26.20 -7.90
C GLN A 57 -52.67 -25.57 -8.42
N LEU A 58 -51.94 -26.27 -9.29
CA LEU A 58 -50.73 -25.74 -9.94
C LEU A 58 -51.03 -24.51 -10.79
N GLU A 59 -52.16 -24.48 -11.49
CA GLU A 59 -52.58 -23.33 -12.30
C GLU A 59 -52.84 -22.09 -11.44
N VAL A 60 -53.64 -22.23 -10.39
CA VAL A 60 -53.97 -21.12 -9.47
C VAL A 60 -52.73 -20.64 -8.72
N LEU A 61 -51.89 -21.56 -8.21
CA LEU A 61 -50.62 -21.22 -7.55
C LEU A 61 -49.67 -20.49 -8.52
N GLY A 62 -49.65 -20.88 -9.79
CA GLY A 62 -48.88 -20.20 -10.84
C GLY A 62 -49.33 -18.76 -11.05
N ARG A 63 -50.65 -18.50 -11.07
CA ARG A 63 -51.19 -17.13 -11.19
C ARG A 63 -50.89 -16.28 -9.95
N ILE A 64 -50.98 -16.84 -8.74
CA ILE A 64 -50.55 -16.17 -7.50
C ILE A 64 -49.08 -15.78 -7.58
N CYS A 65 -48.22 -16.73 -7.98
CA CYS A 65 -46.80 -16.49 -8.11
C CYS A 65 -46.50 -15.35 -9.10
N LYS A 66 -47.13 -15.37 -10.28
CA LYS A 66 -46.99 -14.32 -11.29
C LYS A 66 -47.40 -12.94 -10.77
N ALA A 67 -48.52 -12.87 -10.04
CA ALA A 67 -48.99 -11.62 -9.44
C ALA A 67 -48.02 -11.08 -8.38
N TRP A 68 -47.51 -11.95 -7.50
CA TRP A 68 -46.59 -11.56 -6.43
C TRP A 68 -45.18 -11.25 -6.91
N ASP A 69 -44.71 -11.94 -7.95
CA ASP A 69 -43.45 -11.61 -8.61
C ASP A 69 -43.53 -10.22 -9.28
N ALA A 70 -44.68 -9.88 -9.89
CA ALA A 70 -44.92 -8.55 -10.48
C ALA A 70 -45.00 -7.41 -9.44
N GLU A 71 -45.46 -7.68 -8.22
CA GLU A 71 -45.54 -6.69 -7.14
C GLU A 71 -44.17 -6.38 -6.50
N GLY A 72 -43.21 -7.31 -6.58
CA GLY A 72 -41.85 -7.11 -6.07
C GLY A 72 -41.70 -7.15 -4.55
N GLY A 73 -40.56 -6.68 -4.02
CA GLY A 73 -40.29 -6.57 -2.59
C GLY A 73 -40.52 -7.86 -1.79
N ASN A 74 -41.27 -7.77 -0.68
CA ASN A 74 -41.62 -8.93 0.16
C ASN A 74 -42.58 -9.91 -0.54
N ALA A 75 -43.40 -9.46 -1.50
CA ALA A 75 -44.32 -10.33 -2.24
C ALA A 75 -43.55 -11.35 -3.07
N ALA A 76 -42.53 -10.89 -3.80
CA ALA A 76 -41.63 -11.75 -4.57
C ALA A 76 -40.90 -12.79 -3.70
N LYS A 77 -40.59 -12.45 -2.43
CA LYS A 77 -40.02 -13.41 -1.47
C LYS A 77 -40.96 -14.58 -1.17
N TRP A 78 -42.26 -14.33 -1.08
CA TRP A 78 -43.25 -15.37 -0.81
C TRP A 78 -43.58 -16.18 -2.07
N ALA A 79 -43.58 -15.53 -3.24
CA ALA A 79 -43.69 -16.21 -4.54
C ALA A 79 -42.58 -17.25 -4.70
N ARG A 80 -41.33 -16.91 -4.37
CA ARG A 80 -40.19 -17.85 -4.38
C ARG A 80 -40.47 -19.13 -3.59
N LYS A 81 -41.06 -19.01 -2.40
CA LYS A 81 -41.35 -20.19 -1.56
C LYS A 81 -42.43 -21.08 -2.18
N LEU A 82 -43.38 -20.51 -2.93
CA LEU A 82 -44.40 -21.28 -3.64
C LEU A 82 -43.84 -21.97 -4.88
N HIS A 83 -43.02 -21.27 -5.68
CA HIS A 83 -42.33 -21.88 -6.83
C HIS A 83 -41.49 -23.10 -6.42
N LEU A 84 -40.74 -23.02 -5.31
CA LEU A 84 -39.98 -24.16 -4.77
C LEU A 84 -40.87 -25.36 -4.39
N LEU A 85 -42.11 -25.11 -3.98
CA LEU A 85 -43.07 -26.19 -3.69
C LEU A 85 -43.62 -26.80 -4.98
N MET A 86 -43.58 -26.09 -6.10
CA MET A 86 -44.07 -26.54 -7.41
C MET A 86 -42.96 -27.16 -8.29
N GLU A 87 -41.69 -26.96 -7.94
CA GLU A 87 -40.48 -27.31 -8.73
C GLU A 87 -40.36 -28.77 -9.20
N ASN A 88 -41.08 -29.72 -8.58
CA ASN A 88 -41.03 -31.14 -8.96
C ASN A 88 -42.19 -31.60 -9.86
N GLU A 89 -43.15 -30.74 -10.19
CA GLU A 89 -44.43 -31.15 -10.81
C GLU A 89 -44.88 -30.28 -12.00
N ALA A 90 -44.24 -29.14 -12.24
CA ALA A 90 -44.43 -28.32 -13.43
C ALA A 90 -43.15 -28.33 -14.28
N GLY A 91 -43.28 -28.19 -15.60
CA GLY A 91 -42.14 -28.00 -16.51
C GLY A 91 -41.20 -26.87 -16.04
N ALA A 92 -39.96 -26.91 -16.54
CA ALA A 92 -38.88 -25.96 -16.22
C ALA A 92 -39.39 -24.54 -15.92
N PRO A 93 -39.27 -24.02 -14.68
CA PRO A 93 -39.72 -22.67 -14.39
C PRO A 93 -38.94 -21.67 -15.25
N PRO A 94 -39.60 -20.65 -15.83
CA PRO A 94 -38.91 -19.68 -16.65
C PRO A 94 -37.86 -18.93 -15.83
N PRO A 95 -36.72 -18.56 -16.45
CA PRO A 95 -35.70 -17.77 -15.77
C PRO A 95 -36.30 -16.45 -15.30
N ARG A 96 -35.93 -16.01 -14.09
CA ARG A 96 -36.36 -14.71 -13.53
C ARG A 96 -35.60 -13.52 -14.14
N VAL A 97 -35.09 -13.70 -15.35
CA VAL A 97 -34.46 -12.67 -16.19
C VAL A 97 -35.51 -12.17 -17.17
N PHE A 98 -35.54 -10.88 -17.44
CA PHE A 98 -36.45 -10.30 -18.42
C PHE A 98 -35.74 -9.31 -19.34
N ARG A 99 -36.22 -9.18 -20.57
CA ARG A 99 -35.66 -8.23 -21.55
C ARG A 99 -36.00 -6.80 -21.10
N ASN A 100 -34.98 -6.07 -20.65
CA ASN A 100 -35.09 -4.69 -20.19
C ASN A 100 -34.06 -3.77 -20.86
N GLY A 101 -33.49 -4.18 -22.00
CA GLY A 101 -32.41 -3.48 -22.70
C GLY A 101 -31.01 -3.83 -22.20
N GLU A 102 -30.84 -4.50 -21.05
CA GLU A 102 -29.53 -4.99 -20.61
C GLU A 102 -29.03 -6.11 -21.53
N ILE A 103 -27.85 -5.92 -22.13
CA ILE A 103 -27.34 -6.79 -23.21
C ILE A 103 -27.13 -8.23 -22.72
N PHE A 104 -26.60 -8.42 -21.50
CA PHE A 104 -26.40 -9.76 -20.96
C PHE A 104 -27.73 -10.50 -20.71
N ALA A 105 -28.79 -9.78 -20.31
CA ALA A 105 -30.09 -10.36 -20.02
C ALA A 105 -30.76 -10.84 -21.31
N GLY A 106 -30.68 -10.04 -22.39
CA GLY A 106 -31.12 -10.45 -23.72
C GLY A 106 -30.39 -11.70 -24.20
N ARG A 107 -29.06 -11.70 -24.12
CA ARG A 107 -28.25 -12.85 -24.56
C ARG A 107 -28.54 -14.13 -23.77
N LEU A 108 -28.67 -14.04 -22.45
CA LEU A 108 -29.02 -15.19 -21.61
C LEU A 108 -30.38 -15.77 -22.02
N LEU A 109 -31.37 -14.91 -22.28
CA LEU A 109 -32.69 -15.35 -22.72
C LEU A 109 -32.67 -15.94 -24.13
N ASP A 110 -31.89 -15.37 -25.05
CA ASP A 110 -31.71 -15.93 -26.41
C ASP A 110 -31.11 -17.34 -26.34
N ASP A 111 -30.03 -17.51 -25.54
CA ASP A 111 -29.39 -18.81 -25.37
C ASP A 111 -30.36 -19.81 -24.69
N TRP A 112 -31.12 -19.37 -23.68
CA TRP A 112 -32.15 -20.17 -23.01
C TRP A 112 -33.30 -20.62 -23.93
N GLU A 113 -33.82 -19.70 -24.75
CA GLU A 113 -34.89 -19.97 -25.72
C GLU A 113 -34.39 -20.92 -26.82
N GLY A 114 -33.11 -20.85 -27.18
CA GLY A 114 -32.46 -21.73 -28.14
C GLY A 114 -32.12 -23.14 -27.63
N MET A 115 -32.13 -23.39 -26.33
CA MET A 115 -31.87 -24.73 -25.76
C MET A 115 -33.00 -25.71 -26.07
N ASP A 116 -32.65 -26.97 -26.36
CA ASP A 116 -33.63 -28.06 -26.36
C ASP A 116 -34.16 -28.35 -24.94
N GLU A 117 -35.25 -29.11 -24.84
CA GLU A 117 -35.90 -29.38 -23.55
C GLU A 117 -34.99 -30.15 -22.57
N SER A 118 -34.07 -30.98 -23.09
CA SER A 118 -33.16 -31.78 -22.29
C SER A 118 -32.07 -30.93 -21.61
N ALA A 119 -31.59 -29.88 -22.29
CA ALA A 119 -30.67 -28.90 -21.75
C ALA A 119 -31.39 -27.83 -20.91
N ARG A 120 -32.58 -27.41 -21.34
CA ARG A 120 -33.36 -26.34 -20.69
C ARG A 120 -33.78 -26.71 -19.26
N SER A 121 -34.16 -27.97 -19.01
CA SER A 121 -34.61 -28.40 -17.67
C SER A 121 -33.52 -28.34 -16.57
N PRO A 122 -32.30 -28.85 -16.78
CA PRO A 122 -31.15 -28.62 -15.90
C PRO A 122 -30.87 -27.13 -15.66
N TRP A 123 -30.81 -26.32 -16.73
CA TRP A 123 -30.57 -24.88 -16.62
C TRP A 123 -31.70 -24.17 -15.85
N ALA A 124 -32.96 -24.62 -15.95
CA ALA A 124 -34.10 -24.02 -15.25
C ALA A 124 -33.89 -24.04 -13.75
N ARG A 125 -33.53 -25.22 -13.25
CA ARG A 125 -33.33 -25.49 -11.83
C ARG A 125 -32.10 -24.73 -11.33
N LEU A 126 -31.05 -24.65 -12.15
CA LEU A 126 -29.87 -23.84 -11.85
C LEU A 126 -30.23 -22.35 -11.74
N LEU A 127 -30.91 -21.79 -12.75
CA LEU A 127 -31.30 -20.37 -12.80
C LEU A 127 -32.35 -20.00 -11.73
N ALA A 128 -33.18 -20.95 -11.30
CA ALA A 128 -34.06 -20.77 -10.15
C ALA A 128 -33.27 -20.68 -8.83
N HIS A 129 -32.23 -21.51 -8.68
CA HIS A 129 -31.41 -21.57 -7.46
C HIS A 129 -30.52 -20.33 -7.26
N VAL A 130 -29.96 -19.76 -8.34
CA VAL A 130 -29.09 -18.58 -8.24
C VAL A 130 -29.80 -17.33 -7.69
N VAL A 131 -31.13 -17.30 -7.72
CA VAL A 131 -31.94 -16.20 -7.18
C VAL A 131 -31.96 -16.19 -5.64
N ASP A 132 -31.60 -17.29 -4.96
CA ASP A 132 -31.46 -17.34 -3.50
C ASP A 132 -30.08 -16.83 -3.03
N SER A 133 -29.70 -15.64 -3.51
CA SER A 133 -28.38 -15.04 -3.31
C SER A 133 -28.40 -13.78 -2.44
N SER A 134 -29.42 -13.60 -1.59
CA SER A 134 -29.55 -12.37 -0.78
C SER A 134 -28.46 -12.21 0.31
N ALA A 135 -27.86 -13.32 0.78
CA ALA A 135 -26.80 -13.31 1.80
C ALA A 135 -25.46 -12.77 1.27
N SER A 136 -24.55 -12.31 2.14
CA SER A 136 -23.24 -11.76 1.71
C SER A 136 -22.28 -12.79 1.11
N LYS A 137 -22.44 -14.08 1.44
CA LYS A 137 -21.70 -15.24 0.93
C LYS A 137 -22.62 -16.46 0.84
N PRO A 138 -22.35 -17.46 -0.02
CA PRO A 138 -23.19 -18.65 -0.09
C PRO A 138 -23.00 -19.51 1.16
N SER A 139 -24.08 -20.16 1.61
CA SER A 139 -24.03 -21.11 2.72
C SER A 139 -23.54 -22.48 2.27
N THR A 140 -23.07 -23.33 3.18
CA THR A 140 -22.67 -24.72 2.85
C THR A 140 -23.81 -25.49 2.16
N LYS A 141 -25.05 -25.29 2.62
CA LYS A 141 -26.24 -25.90 2.00
C LYS A 141 -26.48 -25.38 0.58
N TRP A 142 -26.29 -24.07 0.37
CA TRP A 142 -26.40 -23.46 -0.95
C TRP A 142 -25.35 -24.00 -1.92
N ILE A 143 -24.09 -24.14 -1.47
CA ILE A 143 -22.98 -24.67 -2.26
C ILE A 143 -23.23 -26.13 -2.63
N ALA A 144 -23.66 -26.97 -1.67
CA ALA A 144 -23.97 -28.37 -1.92
C ALA A 144 -25.04 -28.50 -3.02
N ARG A 145 -26.13 -27.73 -2.90
CA ARG A 145 -27.19 -27.71 -3.91
C ARG A 145 -26.70 -27.16 -5.26
N ALA A 146 -25.86 -26.14 -5.26
CA ALA A 146 -25.28 -25.59 -6.49
C ALA A 146 -24.45 -26.64 -7.24
N ARG A 147 -23.64 -27.46 -6.53
CA ARG A 147 -22.88 -28.57 -7.14
C ARG A 147 -23.79 -29.65 -7.72
N GLU A 148 -24.85 -30.03 -7.00
CA GLU A 148 -25.86 -30.97 -7.52
C GLU A 148 -26.52 -30.47 -8.82
N LEU A 149 -26.82 -29.17 -8.90
CA LEU A 149 -27.46 -28.55 -10.06
C LEU A 149 -26.49 -28.28 -11.22
N LEU A 150 -25.21 -28.05 -10.93
CA LEU A 150 -24.16 -27.91 -11.93
C LEU A 150 -23.84 -29.23 -12.63
N SER A 151 -23.91 -30.36 -11.92
CA SER A 151 -23.60 -31.68 -12.47
C SER A 151 -24.35 -32.04 -13.78
N PRO A 152 -25.70 -31.89 -13.88
CA PRO A 152 -26.43 -32.17 -15.12
C PRO A 152 -26.27 -31.09 -16.20
N VAL A 153 -25.82 -29.88 -15.86
CA VAL A 153 -25.48 -28.83 -16.84
C VAL A 153 -24.10 -29.06 -17.44
N GLY A 154 -23.17 -29.56 -16.64
CA GLY A 154 -21.77 -29.78 -17.01
C GLY A 154 -20.92 -28.52 -16.81
N GLU A 155 -19.71 -28.70 -16.28
CA GLU A 155 -18.80 -27.59 -15.96
C GLU A 155 -18.35 -26.81 -17.20
N VAL A 156 -18.11 -27.51 -18.31
CA VAL A 156 -17.69 -26.89 -19.59
C VAL A 156 -18.81 -26.03 -20.17
N ALA A 157 -20.02 -26.58 -20.32
CA ALA A 157 -21.15 -25.84 -20.86
C ALA A 157 -21.54 -24.65 -19.97
N PHE A 158 -21.43 -24.82 -18.64
CA PHE A 158 -21.61 -23.70 -17.71
C PHE A 158 -20.54 -22.61 -17.92
N ALA A 159 -19.26 -22.99 -18.02
CA ALA A 159 -18.16 -22.04 -18.23
C ALA A 159 -18.30 -21.29 -19.56
N GLU A 160 -18.62 -21.97 -20.67
CA GLU A 160 -18.88 -21.36 -21.98
C GLU A 160 -20.04 -20.36 -21.91
N SER A 161 -21.12 -20.69 -21.19
CA SER A 161 -22.24 -19.78 -20.97
C SER A 161 -21.83 -18.54 -20.17
N MET A 162 -21.00 -18.71 -19.12
CA MET A 162 -20.48 -17.56 -18.36
C MET A 162 -19.56 -16.68 -19.20
N LEU A 163 -18.71 -17.29 -20.05
CA LEU A 163 -17.84 -16.59 -21.00
C LEU A 163 -18.64 -15.82 -22.05
N SER A 164 -19.84 -16.30 -22.41
CA SER A 164 -20.79 -15.59 -23.28
C SER A 164 -21.50 -14.44 -22.56
N TRP A 165 -22.01 -14.67 -21.34
CA TRP A 165 -22.95 -13.75 -20.68
C TRP A 165 -22.25 -12.66 -19.85
N LEU A 166 -21.29 -13.01 -19.00
CA LEU A 166 -20.75 -12.07 -18.02
C LEU A 166 -19.95 -10.90 -18.63
N PRO A 167 -19.21 -11.04 -19.75
CA PRO A 167 -18.55 -9.89 -20.37
C PRO A 167 -19.54 -8.81 -20.82
N LEU A 168 -20.77 -9.20 -21.17
CA LEU A 168 -21.80 -8.29 -21.67
C LEU A 168 -22.35 -7.37 -20.58
N ILE A 169 -22.06 -7.63 -19.30
CA ILE A 169 -22.39 -6.67 -18.26
C ILE A 169 -21.67 -5.35 -18.54
N ASP A 170 -20.43 -5.31 -19.07
CA ASP A 170 -19.72 -4.04 -19.29
C ASP A 170 -20.25 -3.21 -20.48
N LYS A 171 -21.37 -3.63 -21.09
CA LYS A 171 -22.06 -2.89 -22.15
C LYS A 171 -23.21 -2.05 -21.58
N PRO A 172 -23.42 -0.82 -22.10
CA PRO A 172 -24.60 -0.03 -21.74
C PRO A 172 -25.86 -0.73 -22.26
N ALA A 173 -26.96 -0.56 -21.54
CA ALA A 173 -28.28 -0.99 -22.02
C ALA A 173 -28.59 -0.36 -23.39
N ALA A 174 -29.18 -1.14 -24.29
CA ALA A 174 -29.47 -0.74 -25.68
C ALA A 174 -30.46 0.44 -25.77
N ASP A 175 -31.42 0.49 -24.84
CA ASP A 175 -32.50 1.46 -24.82
C ASP A 175 -32.44 2.36 -23.57
N GLY A 176 -32.96 3.57 -23.70
CA GLY A 176 -33.13 4.47 -22.57
C GLY A 176 -34.16 3.93 -21.58
N ARG A 177 -33.72 3.58 -20.36
CA ARG A 177 -34.58 3.00 -19.32
C ARG A 177 -35.07 4.07 -18.36
N GLN A 178 -36.33 3.95 -17.95
CA GLN A 178 -36.97 4.86 -17.01
C GLN A 178 -37.67 4.07 -15.91
N GLN A 179 -37.61 4.58 -14.69
CA GLN A 179 -38.36 4.08 -13.54
C GLN A 179 -39.41 5.10 -13.13
N GLU A 180 -40.66 4.68 -13.15
CA GLU A 180 -41.79 5.44 -12.65
C GLU A 180 -42.10 5.02 -11.21
N TYR A 181 -42.49 5.99 -10.38
CA TYR A 181 -42.89 5.76 -9.00
C TYR A 181 -44.41 5.89 -8.89
N PRO A 182 -45.13 4.83 -8.48
CA PRO A 182 -46.59 4.88 -8.35
C PRO A 182 -47.04 6.05 -7.47
N GLY A 183 -47.92 6.90 -7.99
CA GLY A 183 -48.43 8.10 -7.28
C GLY A 183 -47.53 9.34 -7.36
N SER A 184 -46.48 9.32 -8.18
CA SER A 184 -45.56 10.44 -8.40
C SER A 184 -45.47 10.82 -9.88
N THR A 185 -45.31 12.11 -10.18
CA THR A 185 -44.97 12.60 -11.53
C THR A 185 -43.46 12.52 -11.83
N TYR A 186 -42.67 12.09 -10.85
CA TYR A 186 -41.23 11.94 -10.99
C TYR A 186 -40.87 10.67 -11.77
N VAL A 187 -40.12 10.84 -12.85
CA VAL A 187 -39.55 9.75 -13.67
C VAL A 187 -38.04 9.76 -13.52
N ARG A 188 -37.48 8.69 -12.96
CA ARG A 188 -36.03 8.52 -12.86
C ARG A 188 -35.52 7.93 -14.16
N ARG A 189 -34.66 8.67 -14.88
CA ARG A 189 -33.85 8.08 -15.95
C ARG A 189 -32.78 7.19 -15.32
N ILE A 190 -32.76 5.93 -15.70
CA ILE A 190 -31.79 4.94 -15.20
C ILE A 190 -30.54 5.06 -16.06
N ASP A 191 -29.37 5.10 -15.42
CA ASP A 191 -28.09 5.10 -16.15
C ASP A 191 -27.98 3.82 -17.00
N PRO A 192 -27.55 3.88 -18.27
CA PRO A 192 -27.42 2.70 -19.12
C PRO A 192 -26.49 1.62 -18.54
N MET A 193 -25.57 1.98 -17.65
CA MET A 193 -24.67 1.04 -16.97
C MET A 193 -25.25 0.47 -15.67
N GLU A 194 -26.33 1.03 -15.12
CA GLU A 194 -26.97 0.48 -13.91
C GLU A 194 -27.54 -0.92 -14.19
N ILE A 195 -27.49 -1.85 -13.23
CA ILE A 195 -28.10 -3.19 -13.38
C ILE A 195 -29.31 -3.25 -12.45
N CYS A 196 -30.45 -3.73 -12.95
CA CYS A 196 -31.66 -3.82 -12.13
C CYS A 196 -31.51 -4.85 -10.99
N ASP A 197 -32.25 -4.63 -9.90
CA ASP A 197 -32.06 -5.41 -8.67
C ASP A 197 -32.25 -6.94 -8.81
N PRO A 198 -33.27 -7.45 -9.54
CA PRO A 198 -33.43 -8.90 -9.76
C PRO A 198 -32.25 -9.52 -10.50
N HIS A 199 -31.71 -8.80 -11.48
CA HIS A 199 -30.58 -9.25 -12.29
C HIS A 199 -29.26 -9.26 -11.51
N LEU A 200 -29.07 -8.33 -10.57
CA LEU A 200 -27.92 -8.33 -9.67
C LEU A 200 -27.83 -9.61 -8.81
N ASP A 201 -28.97 -10.14 -8.35
CA ASP A 201 -29.01 -11.40 -7.59
C ASP A 201 -28.64 -12.60 -8.48
N ILE A 202 -29.18 -12.65 -9.70
CA ILE A 202 -28.86 -13.70 -10.67
C ILE A 202 -27.37 -13.70 -11.02
N LEU A 203 -26.81 -12.54 -11.38
CA LEU A 203 -25.39 -12.40 -11.68
C LEU A 203 -24.51 -12.80 -10.49
N LYS A 204 -24.91 -12.43 -9.28
CA LYS A 204 -24.21 -12.81 -8.05
C LYS A 204 -24.21 -14.33 -7.84
N GLY A 205 -25.36 -14.99 -7.98
CA GLY A 205 -25.44 -16.45 -7.84
C GLY A 205 -24.68 -17.20 -8.93
N LEU A 206 -24.70 -16.68 -10.17
CA LEU A 206 -23.89 -17.22 -11.28
C LEU A 206 -22.38 -17.08 -11.01
N VAL A 207 -21.93 -15.92 -10.51
CA VAL A 207 -20.53 -15.71 -10.10
C VAL A 207 -20.14 -16.64 -8.95
N TRP A 208 -21.03 -16.88 -7.98
CA TRP A 208 -20.78 -17.86 -6.93
C TRP A 208 -20.63 -19.28 -7.47
N MET A 209 -21.47 -19.70 -8.43
CA MET A 209 -21.32 -21.00 -9.08
C MET A 209 -20.01 -21.08 -9.89
N ALA A 210 -19.65 -20.03 -10.61
CA ALA A 210 -18.36 -19.94 -11.31
C ALA A 210 -17.17 -20.09 -10.35
N GLY A 211 -17.29 -19.55 -9.13
CA GLY A 211 -16.30 -19.72 -8.06
C GLY A 211 -16.17 -21.15 -7.50
N LEU A 212 -17.01 -22.09 -7.93
CA LEU A 212 -16.90 -23.51 -7.55
C LEU A 212 -16.05 -24.33 -8.52
N LEU A 213 -15.61 -23.73 -9.63
CA LEU A 213 -14.90 -24.36 -10.74
C LEU A 213 -13.49 -23.76 -10.84
N ASP A 214 -12.46 -24.61 -10.88
CA ASP A 214 -11.08 -24.17 -11.10
C ASP A 214 -10.74 -24.16 -12.60
N ILE A 215 -11.30 -23.16 -13.30
CA ILE A 215 -11.09 -22.94 -14.73
C ILE A 215 -10.42 -21.58 -14.91
N ASP A 216 -9.21 -21.59 -15.47
CA ASP A 216 -8.31 -20.44 -15.55
C ASP A 216 -8.91 -19.24 -16.32
N GLU A 217 -9.58 -19.51 -17.43
CA GLU A 217 -10.25 -18.49 -18.25
C GLU A 217 -11.44 -17.86 -17.53
N LEU A 218 -12.24 -18.70 -16.83
CA LEU A 218 -13.36 -18.25 -16.01
C LEU A 218 -12.87 -17.45 -14.80
N THR A 219 -11.76 -17.84 -14.20
CA THR A 219 -11.10 -17.11 -13.10
C THR A 219 -10.68 -15.71 -13.54
N ARG A 220 -10.03 -15.59 -14.71
CA ARG A 220 -9.68 -14.29 -15.31
C ARG A 220 -10.92 -13.45 -15.63
N LEU A 221 -12.01 -14.08 -16.08
CA LEU A 221 -13.29 -13.40 -16.28
C LEU A 221 -13.87 -12.87 -14.97
N ILE A 222 -13.89 -13.65 -13.89
CA ILE A 222 -14.37 -13.22 -12.56
C ILE A 222 -13.59 -11.98 -12.09
N GLY A 223 -12.26 -11.97 -12.25
CA GLY A 223 -11.44 -10.80 -11.94
C GLY A 223 -11.85 -9.55 -12.73
N ARG A 224 -12.05 -9.68 -14.05
CA ARG A 224 -12.52 -8.58 -14.93
C ARG A 224 -13.91 -8.07 -14.54
N VAL A 225 -14.84 -8.99 -14.28
CA VAL A 225 -16.22 -8.70 -13.83
C VAL A 225 -16.18 -7.97 -12.48
N GLY A 226 -15.34 -8.42 -11.55
CA GLY A 226 -15.14 -7.77 -10.24
C GLY A 226 -14.69 -6.33 -10.39
N VAL A 227 -13.73 -6.04 -11.28
CA VAL A 227 -13.29 -4.67 -11.56
C VAL A 227 -14.41 -3.82 -12.17
N SER A 228 -15.16 -4.34 -13.16
CA SER A 228 -16.28 -3.63 -13.78
C SER A 228 -17.40 -3.34 -12.77
N ALA A 229 -17.71 -4.28 -11.88
CA ALA A 229 -18.74 -4.15 -10.86
C ALA A 229 -18.48 -3.02 -9.86
N TYR A 230 -17.21 -2.69 -9.59
CA TYR A 230 -16.84 -1.55 -8.75
C TYR A 230 -16.55 -0.27 -9.53
N ARG A 231 -16.74 -0.24 -10.85
CA ARG A 231 -16.64 1.00 -11.64
C ARG A 231 -17.70 1.99 -11.17
N LYS A 232 -17.33 3.25 -11.04
CA LYS A 232 -18.19 4.33 -10.54
C LYS A 232 -19.15 4.80 -11.63
N ILE A 233 -20.43 4.94 -11.27
CA ILE A 233 -21.43 5.69 -12.03
C ILE A 233 -21.55 7.08 -11.36
N PRO A 234 -21.35 8.19 -12.10
CA PRO A 234 -21.50 9.54 -11.56
C PRO A 234 -22.82 9.74 -10.81
N GLY A 235 -22.76 10.33 -9.62
CA GLY A 235 -23.94 10.58 -8.77
C GLY A 235 -24.58 9.34 -8.10
N THR A 236 -24.15 8.11 -8.43
CA THR A 236 -24.72 6.86 -7.88
C THR A 236 -23.72 6.09 -7.02
N GLY A 237 -22.45 6.00 -7.45
CA GLY A 237 -21.42 5.21 -6.75
C GLY A 237 -21.03 3.93 -7.51
N PRO A 238 -20.50 2.88 -6.85
CA PRO A 238 -20.10 1.65 -7.51
C PRO A 238 -21.30 0.95 -8.15
N ARG A 239 -21.14 0.59 -9.41
CA ARG A 239 -22.20 0.03 -10.27
C ARG A 239 -22.95 -1.16 -9.69
N ALA A 240 -22.22 -2.15 -9.18
CA ALA A 240 -22.78 -3.46 -8.82
C ALA A 240 -22.04 -4.09 -7.63
N THR A 241 -22.00 -3.40 -6.49
CA THR A 241 -21.29 -3.85 -5.27
C THR A 241 -21.60 -5.30 -4.87
N ARG A 242 -22.86 -5.75 -5.03
CA ARG A 242 -23.27 -7.13 -4.74
C ARG A 242 -22.53 -8.16 -5.59
N VAL A 243 -22.36 -7.88 -6.89
CA VAL A 243 -21.65 -8.73 -7.85
C VAL A 243 -20.14 -8.65 -7.63
N GLY A 244 -19.61 -7.45 -7.37
CA GLY A 244 -18.20 -7.26 -7.03
C GLY A 244 -17.78 -8.09 -5.81
N ASN A 245 -18.58 -8.04 -4.73
CA ASN A 245 -18.33 -8.84 -3.53
C ASN A 245 -18.41 -10.36 -3.81
N ALA A 246 -19.30 -10.77 -4.72
CA ALA A 246 -19.40 -12.15 -5.17
C ALA A 246 -18.13 -12.61 -5.88
N CYS A 247 -17.52 -11.74 -6.71
CA CYS A 247 -16.26 -12.03 -7.40
C CYS A 247 -15.12 -12.21 -6.39
N VAL A 248 -15.03 -11.36 -5.36
CA VAL A 248 -14.02 -11.49 -4.31
C VAL A 248 -14.17 -12.82 -3.58
N TRP A 249 -15.40 -13.22 -3.23
CA TRP A 249 -15.66 -14.53 -2.64
C TRP A 249 -15.28 -15.67 -3.59
N ALA A 250 -15.68 -15.59 -4.86
CA ALA A 250 -15.43 -16.63 -5.86
C ALA A 250 -13.93 -16.86 -6.07
N LEU A 251 -13.13 -15.80 -6.24
CA LEU A 251 -11.67 -15.92 -6.37
C LEU A 251 -11.03 -16.52 -5.10
N GLY A 252 -11.48 -16.08 -3.92
CA GLY A 252 -11.00 -16.66 -2.66
C GLY A 252 -11.37 -18.14 -2.50
N ASN A 253 -12.51 -18.57 -3.05
CA ASN A 253 -12.99 -19.95 -2.99
C ASN A 253 -12.30 -20.87 -4.02
N ILE A 254 -12.01 -20.37 -5.23
CA ILE A 254 -11.24 -21.11 -6.26
C ILE A 254 -9.85 -21.45 -5.70
N GLY A 255 -9.19 -20.47 -5.11
CA GLY A 255 -7.94 -20.69 -4.38
C GLY A 255 -6.76 -21.11 -5.25
N SER A 256 -6.77 -20.82 -6.56
CA SER A 256 -5.70 -21.08 -7.52
C SER A 256 -4.67 -19.94 -7.61
N ASP A 257 -3.50 -20.17 -8.22
CA ASP A 257 -2.51 -19.10 -8.47
C ASP A 257 -3.05 -18.03 -9.44
N CYS A 258 -3.88 -18.46 -10.40
CA CYS A 258 -4.63 -17.53 -11.23
C CYS A 258 -5.58 -16.68 -10.38
N ALA A 259 -6.29 -17.27 -9.41
CA ALA A 259 -7.18 -16.52 -8.53
C ALA A 259 -6.41 -15.53 -7.62
N LEU A 260 -5.25 -15.92 -7.10
CA LEU A 260 -4.35 -15.04 -6.35
C LEU A 260 -3.93 -13.83 -7.20
N SER A 261 -3.53 -14.08 -8.45
CA SER A 261 -3.13 -13.04 -9.41
C SER A 261 -4.30 -12.10 -9.73
N GLN A 262 -5.52 -12.62 -9.86
CA GLN A 262 -6.71 -11.80 -10.07
C GLN A 262 -7.09 -10.97 -8.83
N LEU A 263 -6.95 -11.52 -7.62
CA LEU A 263 -7.18 -10.76 -6.37
C LEU A 263 -6.14 -9.65 -6.19
N ALA A 264 -4.87 -9.92 -6.49
CA ALA A 264 -3.82 -8.91 -6.51
C ALA A 264 -4.14 -7.81 -7.53
N MET A 265 -4.48 -8.16 -8.76
CA MET A 265 -4.93 -7.21 -9.78
C MET A 265 -6.14 -6.38 -9.33
N MET A 266 -7.16 -7.02 -8.73
CA MET A 266 -8.33 -6.32 -8.19
C MET A 266 -7.94 -5.37 -7.05
N LYS A 267 -7.00 -5.77 -6.18
CA LYS A 267 -6.46 -4.92 -5.11
C LYS A 267 -5.82 -3.66 -5.66
N VAL A 268 -5.19 -3.77 -6.84
CA VAL A 268 -4.60 -2.62 -7.55
C VAL A 268 -5.64 -1.75 -8.25
N ARG A 269 -6.66 -2.35 -8.89
CA ARG A 269 -7.59 -1.63 -9.79
C ARG A 269 -8.88 -1.10 -9.14
N VAL A 270 -9.35 -1.70 -8.04
CA VAL A 270 -10.64 -1.35 -7.41
C VAL A 270 -10.47 -0.21 -6.41
N LYS A 271 -11.13 0.94 -6.60
CA LYS A 271 -10.96 2.11 -5.70
C LYS A 271 -11.92 2.17 -4.51
N PHE A 272 -12.94 1.31 -4.47
CA PHE A 272 -14.00 1.38 -3.46
C PHE A 272 -13.53 0.89 -2.08
N GLY A 273 -13.60 1.73 -1.06
CA GLY A 273 -12.95 1.49 0.24
C GLY A 273 -13.39 0.22 0.98
N SER A 274 -14.68 -0.12 0.98
CA SER A 274 -15.13 -1.37 1.61
C SER A 274 -14.74 -2.62 0.81
N ALA A 275 -14.65 -2.51 -0.52
CA ALA A 275 -14.13 -3.58 -1.37
C ALA A 275 -12.62 -3.80 -1.16
N GLN A 276 -11.86 -2.73 -0.98
CA GLN A 276 -10.42 -2.78 -0.69
C GLN A 276 -10.09 -3.64 0.54
N ILE A 277 -10.92 -3.56 1.58
CA ILE A 277 -10.80 -4.39 2.80
C ILE A 277 -11.12 -5.85 2.48
N ALA A 278 -12.23 -6.11 1.79
CA ALA A 278 -12.64 -7.48 1.44
C ALA A 278 -11.62 -8.18 0.51
N ILE A 279 -11.16 -7.48 -0.54
CA ILE A 279 -10.13 -7.96 -1.46
C ILE A 279 -8.83 -8.22 -0.71
N GLY A 280 -8.39 -7.28 0.14
CA GLY A 280 -7.17 -7.45 0.94
C GLY A 280 -7.22 -8.68 1.84
N LYS A 281 -8.36 -8.92 2.52
CA LYS A 281 -8.54 -10.11 3.37
C LYS A 281 -8.52 -11.41 2.56
N ALA A 282 -9.22 -11.46 1.42
CA ALA A 282 -9.24 -12.62 0.55
C ALA A 282 -7.85 -12.91 -0.04
N LEU A 283 -7.15 -11.86 -0.47
CA LEU A 283 -5.79 -11.92 -1.00
C LEU A 283 -4.80 -12.47 0.04
N GLN A 284 -4.82 -11.94 1.28
CA GLN A 284 -3.96 -12.43 2.36
C GLN A 284 -4.24 -13.90 2.69
N THR A 285 -5.51 -14.26 2.85
CA THR A 285 -5.91 -15.64 3.17
C THR A 285 -5.38 -16.63 2.11
N LEU A 286 -5.45 -16.23 0.84
CA LEU A 286 -4.98 -17.07 -0.26
C LEU A 286 -3.45 -17.09 -0.36
N ALA A 287 -2.77 -15.97 -0.11
CA ALA A 287 -1.32 -15.91 -0.06
C ALA A 287 -0.75 -16.84 1.03
N ASP A 288 -1.33 -16.79 2.23
CA ASP A 288 -0.96 -17.65 3.36
C ASP A 288 -1.11 -19.13 3.00
N ALA A 289 -2.22 -19.50 2.35
CA ALA A 289 -2.48 -20.87 1.91
C ALA A 289 -1.52 -21.36 0.80
N ARG A 290 -0.93 -20.43 0.03
CA ARG A 290 -0.01 -20.71 -1.08
C ARG A 290 1.46 -20.55 -0.72
N GLY A 291 1.77 -20.17 0.52
CA GLY A 291 3.14 -19.92 0.96
C GLY A 291 3.79 -18.71 0.27
N VAL A 292 2.97 -17.79 -0.27
CA VAL A 292 3.47 -16.53 -0.82
C VAL A 292 3.88 -15.63 0.33
N THR A 293 5.11 -15.14 0.29
CA THR A 293 5.64 -14.33 1.39
C THR A 293 4.90 -12.98 1.49
N SER A 294 4.84 -12.40 2.69
CA SER A 294 4.26 -11.06 2.89
C SER A 294 4.89 -10.04 1.93
N ASP A 295 6.20 -10.11 1.74
CA ASP A 295 6.93 -9.22 0.84
C ASP A 295 6.51 -9.37 -0.62
N GLU A 296 6.34 -10.60 -1.12
CA GLU A 296 5.86 -10.83 -2.49
C GLU A 296 4.40 -10.40 -2.67
N LEU A 297 3.57 -10.56 -1.63
CA LEU A 297 2.19 -10.10 -1.67
C LEU A 297 2.10 -8.58 -1.72
N GLU A 298 2.91 -7.89 -0.91
CA GLU A 298 3.02 -6.43 -0.92
C GLU A 298 3.52 -5.91 -2.27
N GLU A 299 4.48 -6.60 -2.89
CA GLU A 299 4.95 -6.31 -4.26
C GLU A 299 3.82 -6.38 -5.30
N MET A 300 3.01 -7.44 -5.25
CA MET A 300 1.94 -7.68 -6.23
C MET A 300 0.71 -6.80 -6.03
N SER A 301 0.55 -6.21 -4.85
CA SER A 301 -0.69 -5.54 -4.44
C SER A 301 -0.60 -4.01 -4.36
N VAL A 302 0.51 -3.41 -4.81
CA VAL A 302 0.69 -1.95 -4.81
C VAL A 302 -0.38 -1.28 -5.69
N PRO A 303 -1.25 -0.42 -5.13
CA PRO A 303 -2.27 0.24 -5.92
C PRO A 303 -1.68 1.26 -6.89
N SER A 304 -2.25 1.34 -8.10
CA SER A 304 -1.87 2.35 -9.10
C SER A 304 -2.54 3.70 -8.85
N TYR A 305 -3.48 3.78 -7.92
CA TYR A 305 -4.31 4.96 -7.62
C TYR A 305 -5.03 5.58 -8.84
N GLY A 306 -5.17 4.82 -9.94
CA GLY A 306 -5.72 5.33 -11.19
C GLY A 306 -4.75 6.22 -11.98
N MET A 307 -3.45 6.17 -11.69
CA MET A 307 -2.44 6.76 -12.56
C MET A 307 -2.54 6.15 -13.97
N THR A 308 -2.52 7.03 -14.98
CA THR A 308 -2.66 6.66 -16.39
C THR A 308 -1.32 6.28 -17.02
N ARG A 309 -0.21 6.71 -16.41
CA ARG A 309 1.17 6.36 -16.75
C ARG A 309 2.07 6.58 -15.53
N VAL A 310 3.34 6.20 -15.64
CA VAL A 310 4.30 6.36 -14.54
C VAL A 310 4.38 7.83 -14.11
N GLY A 311 4.11 8.10 -12.83
CA GLY A 311 4.18 9.44 -12.25
C GLY A 311 3.00 10.37 -12.53
N ARG A 312 1.97 9.92 -13.26
CA ARG A 312 0.90 10.82 -13.69
C ARG A 312 -0.49 10.18 -13.70
N LEU A 313 -1.45 10.91 -13.16
CA LEU A 313 -2.87 10.63 -13.24
C LEU A 313 -3.57 11.73 -14.05
N GLU A 314 -4.44 11.34 -14.97
CA GLU A 314 -5.30 12.26 -15.71
C GLU A 314 -6.75 11.77 -15.61
N GLU A 315 -7.66 12.65 -15.17
CA GLU A 315 -9.08 12.34 -15.01
C GLU A 315 -9.95 13.48 -15.54
N LYS A 316 -10.86 13.18 -16.46
CA LYS A 316 -11.75 14.19 -17.06
C LYS A 316 -12.92 14.48 -16.12
N LEU A 317 -13.12 15.75 -15.79
CA LEU A 317 -14.19 16.30 -14.95
C LEU A 317 -14.97 17.37 -15.74
N GLY A 318 -15.99 16.93 -16.47
CA GLY A 318 -16.67 17.77 -17.46
C GLY A 318 -15.73 18.17 -18.59
N GLU A 319 -15.65 19.47 -18.90
CA GLU A 319 -14.74 20.01 -19.93
C GLU A 319 -13.29 20.21 -19.44
N HIS A 320 -13.02 19.96 -18.16
CA HIS A 320 -11.68 20.10 -17.58
C HIS A 320 -11.05 18.73 -17.35
N THR A 321 -9.73 18.67 -17.32
CA THR A 321 -9.00 17.45 -16.93
C THR A 321 -8.20 17.72 -15.66
N ALA A 322 -8.48 17.00 -14.58
CA ALA A 322 -7.64 17.00 -13.40
C ALA A 322 -6.36 16.20 -13.67
N VAL A 323 -5.21 16.75 -13.29
CA VAL A 323 -3.90 16.12 -13.49
C VAL A 323 -3.17 16.07 -12.16
N ILE A 324 -2.71 14.89 -11.75
CA ILE A 324 -1.77 14.74 -10.64
C ILE A 324 -0.43 14.30 -11.23
N ASP A 325 0.57 15.16 -11.15
CA ASP A 325 1.97 14.82 -11.48
C ASP A 325 2.76 14.62 -10.18
N VAL A 326 3.58 13.57 -10.10
CA VAL A 326 4.49 13.37 -8.97
C VAL A 326 5.84 14.03 -9.27
N ILE A 327 6.14 15.11 -8.54
CA ILE A 327 7.36 15.91 -8.72
C ILE A 327 8.15 15.88 -7.42
N GLY A 328 9.38 15.35 -7.46
CA GLY A 328 10.24 15.25 -6.26
C GLY A 328 9.57 14.50 -5.11
N GLY A 329 8.97 13.35 -5.43
CA GLY A 329 8.26 12.51 -4.46
C GLY A 329 6.89 13.03 -4.01
N LYS A 330 6.46 14.21 -4.47
CA LYS A 330 5.20 14.83 -4.04
C LYS A 330 4.17 14.92 -5.17
N PRO A 331 2.92 14.48 -4.93
CA PRO A 331 1.85 14.64 -5.89
C PRO A 331 1.39 16.11 -5.94
N VAL A 332 1.35 16.66 -7.14
CA VAL A 332 0.91 18.03 -7.43
C VAL A 332 -0.36 17.96 -8.26
N LEU A 333 -1.49 18.35 -7.65
CA LEU A 333 -2.76 18.46 -8.36
C LEU A 333 -2.83 19.78 -9.13
N SER A 334 -3.11 19.68 -10.43
CA SER A 334 -3.38 20.78 -11.35
C SER A 334 -4.54 20.40 -12.27
N PHE A 335 -4.94 21.31 -13.17
CA PHE A 335 -6.00 21.07 -14.13
C PHE A 335 -5.60 21.55 -15.52
N LEU A 336 -6.14 20.91 -16.56
CA LEU A 336 -6.14 21.41 -17.92
C LEU A 336 -7.51 22.00 -18.23
N LYS A 337 -7.52 23.15 -18.89
CA LYS A 337 -8.71 23.79 -19.46
C LYS A 337 -9.20 23.03 -20.70
N PRO A 338 -10.39 23.35 -21.24
CA PRO A 338 -10.91 22.70 -22.45
C PRO A 338 -9.99 22.87 -23.68
N ASP A 339 -9.20 23.95 -23.72
CA ASP A 339 -8.20 24.23 -24.74
C ASP A 339 -6.86 23.49 -24.53
N GLY A 340 -6.77 22.66 -23.48
CA GLY A 340 -5.56 21.93 -23.09
C GLY A 340 -4.54 22.72 -22.26
N SER A 341 -4.76 24.02 -22.02
CA SER A 341 -3.82 24.85 -21.25
C SER A 341 -3.87 24.56 -19.74
N PRO A 342 -2.72 24.58 -19.03
CA PRO A 342 -2.68 24.26 -17.61
C PRO A 342 -3.19 25.40 -16.71
N GLN A 343 -3.80 25.03 -15.59
CA GLN A 343 -4.20 25.92 -14.50
C GLN A 343 -3.96 25.24 -13.14
N LYS A 344 -3.49 26.00 -12.15
CA LYS A 344 -3.19 25.47 -10.80
C LYS A 344 -4.42 25.48 -9.87
N SER A 345 -5.30 26.45 -10.05
CA SER A 345 -6.52 26.57 -9.25
C SER A 345 -7.58 25.58 -9.70
N VAL A 346 -8.37 25.08 -8.74
CA VAL A 346 -9.54 24.26 -9.05
C VAL A 346 -10.59 25.12 -9.78
N PRO A 347 -11.07 24.71 -10.97
CA PRO A 347 -12.12 25.42 -11.71
C PRO A 347 -13.43 25.52 -10.92
N ALA A 348 -14.18 26.62 -11.09
CA ALA A 348 -15.48 26.80 -10.44
C ALA A 348 -16.47 25.68 -10.79
N ALA A 349 -16.58 25.34 -12.08
CA ALA A 349 -17.44 24.25 -12.56
C ALA A 349 -17.10 22.88 -11.94
N VAL A 350 -15.81 22.63 -11.64
CA VAL A 350 -15.38 21.39 -10.95
C VAL A 350 -15.78 21.42 -9.48
N LYS A 351 -15.66 22.57 -8.81
CA LYS A 351 -16.09 22.70 -7.40
C LYS A 351 -17.60 22.54 -7.24
N GLU A 352 -18.40 23.04 -8.18
CA GLU A 352 -19.86 23.01 -8.11
C GLU A 352 -20.42 21.64 -8.49
N ASN A 353 -19.95 21.06 -9.60
CA ASN A 353 -20.57 19.88 -10.20
C ASN A 353 -19.82 18.57 -9.88
N PHE A 354 -18.56 18.64 -9.46
CA PHE A 354 -17.67 17.48 -9.27
C PHE A 354 -16.97 17.50 -7.89
N ALA A 355 -17.62 18.08 -6.87
CA ALA A 355 -17.05 18.23 -5.53
C ALA A 355 -16.61 16.90 -4.90
N SER A 356 -17.38 15.83 -5.11
CA SER A 356 -17.06 14.49 -4.62
C SER A 356 -15.82 13.90 -5.30
N ASP A 357 -15.73 14.01 -6.63
CA ASP A 357 -14.58 13.53 -7.40
C ASP A 357 -13.30 14.31 -7.06
N LEU A 358 -13.42 15.62 -6.89
CA LEU A 358 -12.32 16.45 -6.39
C LEU A 358 -11.84 16.03 -4.99
N LYS A 359 -12.76 15.66 -4.09
CA LYS A 359 -12.42 15.16 -2.75
C LYS A 359 -11.69 13.81 -2.84
N GLU A 360 -12.14 12.92 -3.72
CA GLU A 360 -11.49 11.63 -3.99
C GLU A 360 -10.09 11.79 -4.61
N LEU A 361 -9.92 12.72 -5.55
CA LEU A 361 -8.61 13.04 -6.16
C LEU A 361 -7.62 13.58 -5.12
N LYS A 362 -8.08 14.48 -4.24
CA LYS A 362 -7.26 14.98 -3.12
C LYS A 362 -6.92 13.87 -2.12
N GLY A 363 -7.84 12.94 -1.89
CA GLY A 363 -7.58 11.72 -1.11
C GLY A 363 -6.51 10.86 -1.75
N SER A 364 -6.66 10.58 -3.05
CA SER A 364 -5.71 9.80 -3.85
C SER A 364 -4.32 10.43 -3.84
N ALA A 365 -4.20 11.76 -3.96
CA ALA A 365 -2.92 12.45 -3.84
C ALA A 365 -2.25 12.19 -2.47
N LYS A 366 -3.00 12.26 -1.37
CA LYS A 366 -2.45 11.97 -0.03
C LYS A 366 -2.02 10.51 0.12
N ASP A 367 -2.80 9.60 -0.44
CA ASP A 367 -2.50 8.16 -0.37
C ASP A 367 -1.29 7.81 -1.25
N ILE A 368 -1.16 8.42 -2.43
CA ILE A 368 0.03 8.37 -3.29
C ILE A 368 1.27 8.82 -2.50
N GLU A 369 1.22 9.96 -1.82
CA GLU A 369 2.35 10.48 -1.03
C GLU A 369 2.78 9.49 0.06
N LYS A 370 1.82 8.95 0.83
CA LYS A 370 2.10 7.94 1.86
C LYS A 370 2.70 6.66 1.26
N MET A 371 2.12 6.19 0.16
CA MET A 371 2.58 4.96 -0.49
C MET A 371 3.96 5.13 -1.10
N LEU A 372 4.28 6.30 -1.68
CA LEU A 372 5.64 6.60 -2.15
C LEU A 372 6.66 6.52 -1.01
N SER A 373 6.33 7.07 0.17
CA SER A 373 7.20 6.95 1.34
C SER A 373 7.42 5.50 1.77
N ALA A 374 6.34 4.70 1.83
CA ALA A 374 6.42 3.28 2.20
C ALA A 374 7.22 2.46 1.17
N GLN A 375 6.98 2.70 -0.13
CA GLN A 375 7.69 2.00 -1.20
C GLN A 375 9.16 2.41 -1.28
N ARG A 376 9.52 3.66 -0.94
CA ARG A 376 10.91 4.08 -0.79
C ARG A 376 11.64 3.27 0.28
N GLU A 377 11.02 3.11 1.45
CA GLU A 377 11.59 2.32 2.55
C GLU A 377 11.71 0.85 2.18
N ARG A 378 10.69 0.30 1.51
CA ARG A 378 10.73 -1.07 1.00
C ARG A 378 11.86 -1.29 -0.01
N LEU A 379 12.03 -0.37 -0.96
CA LEU A 379 13.11 -0.42 -1.97
C LEU A 379 14.50 -0.33 -1.33
N ASP A 380 14.70 0.54 -0.33
CA ASP A 380 15.98 0.62 0.41
C ASP A 380 16.27 -0.66 1.21
N ASN A 381 15.24 -1.35 1.70
CA ASN A 381 15.40 -2.62 2.42
C ASN A 381 15.75 -3.82 1.51
N LEU A 382 15.66 -3.68 0.19
CA LEU A 382 15.95 -4.78 -0.75
C LEU A 382 17.41 -5.28 -0.65
N TYR A 383 18.36 -4.41 -0.27
CA TYR A 383 19.78 -4.78 -0.16
C TYR A 383 20.02 -5.96 0.77
N LEU A 384 19.42 -5.91 1.97
CA LEU A 384 19.58 -6.98 2.96
C LEU A 384 18.74 -8.21 2.65
N GLN A 385 17.74 -8.11 1.77
CA GLN A 385 16.93 -9.24 1.35
C GLN A 385 17.56 -10.05 0.21
N ARG A 386 18.57 -9.49 -0.50
CA ARG A 386 19.19 -10.09 -1.71
C ARG A 386 18.16 -10.57 -2.75
N LYS A 387 17.09 -9.81 -2.93
CA LYS A 387 16.07 -10.15 -3.92
C LYS A 387 16.59 -9.98 -5.34
N SER A 388 16.22 -10.93 -6.19
CA SER A 388 16.39 -10.86 -7.63
C SER A 388 15.13 -11.35 -8.33
N TRP A 389 14.91 -10.87 -9.55
CA TRP A 389 13.74 -11.22 -10.36
C TRP A 389 14.16 -11.46 -11.80
N PRO A 390 13.47 -12.35 -12.54
CA PRO A 390 13.50 -12.31 -14.00
C PRO A 390 13.06 -10.94 -14.52
N PHE A 391 13.70 -10.45 -15.58
CA PHE A 391 13.45 -9.13 -16.16
C PHE A 391 11.96 -8.89 -16.46
N ARG A 392 11.25 -9.88 -16.99
CA ARG A 392 9.80 -9.79 -17.25
C ARG A 392 8.99 -9.43 -16.01
N VAL A 393 9.33 -10.05 -14.87
CA VAL A 393 8.63 -9.85 -13.59
C VAL A 393 9.01 -8.51 -13.00
N TRP A 394 10.29 -8.14 -13.03
CA TRP A 394 10.76 -6.85 -12.56
C TRP A 394 10.14 -5.70 -13.36
N ARG A 395 10.10 -5.83 -14.68
CA ARG A 395 9.51 -4.83 -15.57
C ARG A 395 8.04 -4.57 -15.24
N GLU A 396 7.25 -5.63 -15.12
CA GLU A 396 5.82 -5.54 -14.80
C GLU A 396 5.57 -4.92 -13.41
N ARG A 397 6.26 -5.42 -12.37
CA ARG A 397 6.00 -5.05 -10.97
C ARG A 397 6.64 -3.73 -10.54
N TYR A 398 7.74 -3.33 -11.19
CA TYR A 398 8.55 -2.18 -10.79
C TYR A 398 8.64 -1.13 -11.89
N LEU A 399 9.25 -1.44 -13.04
CA LEU A 399 9.59 -0.44 -14.05
C LEU A 399 8.36 0.23 -14.68
N ASP A 400 7.37 -0.59 -15.05
CA ASP A 400 6.15 -0.16 -15.74
C ASP A 400 5.00 0.11 -14.78
N HIS A 401 5.17 -0.21 -13.49
CA HIS A 401 4.18 0.10 -12.48
C HIS A 401 4.00 1.63 -12.34
N PRO A 402 2.76 2.17 -12.45
CA PRO A 402 2.54 3.63 -12.49
C PRO A 402 3.08 4.42 -11.28
N LEU A 403 3.00 3.83 -10.09
CA LEU A 403 3.51 4.41 -8.86
C LEU A 403 4.98 4.05 -8.58
N VAL A 404 5.29 2.75 -8.40
CA VAL A 404 6.64 2.28 -8.05
C VAL A 404 7.68 2.66 -9.10
N GLY A 405 7.29 2.67 -10.38
CA GLY A 405 8.14 3.08 -11.52
C GLY A 405 8.74 4.48 -11.38
N ILE A 406 8.10 5.38 -10.61
CA ILE A 406 8.61 6.74 -10.35
C ILE A 406 9.99 6.69 -9.69
N MET A 407 10.16 5.78 -8.72
CA MET A 407 11.41 5.61 -7.97
C MET A 407 12.35 4.64 -8.66
N VAL A 408 11.81 3.54 -9.21
CA VAL A 408 12.60 2.50 -9.87
C VAL A 408 13.39 3.07 -11.06
N ARG A 409 12.79 3.99 -11.81
CA ARG A 409 13.43 4.61 -12.98
C ARG A 409 14.58 5.56 -12.65
N SER A 410 14.72 6.00 -11.39
CA SER A 410 15.87 6.81 -10.94
C SER A 410 16.92 6.02 -10.16
N LEU A 411 16.76 4.70 -10.08
CA LEU A 411 17.72 3.78 -9.46
C LEU A 411 18.56 3.06 -10.51
N ILE A 412 19.79 2.73 -10.13
CA ILE A 412 20.71 1.89 -10.90
C ILE A 412 20.37 0.43 -10.57
N TRP A 413 20.30 -0.42 -11.60
CA TRP A 413 19.98 -1.84 -11.47
C TRP A 413 21.04 -2.68 -12.19
N SER A 414 21.30 -3.85 -11.62
CA SER A 414 22.23 -4.82 -12.16
C SER A 414 21.47 -5.90 -12.93
N PHE A 415 21.88 -6.16 -14.16
CA PHE A 415 21.26 -7.12 -15.07
C PHE A 415 22.25 -8.24 -15.42
N GLN A 416 21.81 -9.49 -15.33
CA GLN A 416 22.66 -10.64 -15.64
C GLN A 416 21.89 -11.67 -16.48
N ALA A 417 22.33 -11.91 -17.72
CA ALA A 417 21.63 -12.79 -18.66
C ALA A 417 21.65 -14.29 -18.26
N GLY A 418 22.61 -14.70 -17.44
CA GLY A 418 22.75 -16.05 -16.92
C GLY A 418 23.89 -16.13 -15.88
N PRO A 419 24.07 -17.25 -15.17
CA PRO A 419 24.99 -17.35 -14.03
C PRO A 419 26.43 -16.91 -14.32
N ASP A 420 26.94 -17.21 -15.51
CA ASP A 420 28.31 -16.88 -15.94
C ASP A 420 28.40 -15.63 -16.82
N ALA A 421 27.27 -15.00 -17.14
CA ALA A 421 27.24 -13.79 -17.97
C ALA A 421 27.75 -12.58 -17.16
N PRO A 422 28.43 -11.62 -17.80
CA PRO A 422 28.84 -10.40 -17.13
C PRO A 422 27.62 -9.63 -16.63
N VAL A 423 27.74 -9.06 -15.43
CA VAL A 423 26.73 -8.15 -14.88
C VAL A 423 26.86 -6.80 -15.58
N VAL A 424 25.73 -6.28 -16.06
CA VAL A 424 25.62 -4.95 -16.67
C VAL A 424 24.80 -4.07 -15.76
N ASN A 425 25.34 -2.91 -15.38
CA ASN A 425 24.65 -1.94 -14.54
C ASN A 425 24.01 -0.88 -15.43
N ALA A 426 22.71 -0.63 -15.23
CA ALA A 426 21.95 0.31 -16.05
C ALA A 426 20.87 1.05 -15.26
N ILE A 427 20.47 2.21 -15.77
CA ILE A 427 19.40 3.06 -15.24
C ILE A 427 18.40 3.39 -16.35
N TRP A 428 17.13 3.59 -16.01
CA TRP A 428 16.14 4.03 -17.00
C TRP A 428 16.35 5.52 -17.34
N HIS A 429 16.63 5.81 -18.62
CA HIS A 429 16.79 7.18 -19.11
C HIS A 429 16.38 7.28 -20.58
N ASP A 430 15.70 8.37 -20.95
CA ASP A 430 15.25 8.65 -22.31
C ASP A 430 14.51 7.48 -23.00
N GLY A 431 13.63 6.81 -22.25
CA GLY A 431 12.75 5.77 -22.78
C GLY A 431 13.37 4.37 -22.88
N GLY A 432 14.57 4.14 -22.35
CA GLY A 432 15.21 2.82 -22.32
C GLY A 432 16.17 2.65 -21.13
N LEU A 433 16.69 1.44 -20.95
CA LEU A 433 17.76 1.17 -19.99
C LEU A 433 19.11 1.59 -20.58
N ARG A 434 19.86 2.39 -19.84
CA ARG A 434 21.15 2.95 -20.26
C ARG A 434 22.25 2.56 -19.29
N ASP A 435 23.37 2.09 -19.80
CA ASP A 435 24.59 1.96 -18.99
C ASP A 435 25.20 3.33 -18.66
N VAL A 436 26.31 3.33 -17.91
CA VAL A 436 26.99 4.55 -17.49
C VAL A 436 27.58 5.36 -18.65
N ASP A 437 27.80 4.73 -19.80
CA ASP A 437 28.31 5.33 -21.04
C ASP A 437 27.16 5.73 -21.99
N ALA A 438 25.91 5.67 -21.51
CA ALA A 438 24.68 5.97 -22.24
C ALA A 438 24.31 5.01 -23.39
N ASN A 439 24.90 3.81 -23.44
CA ASN A 439 24.50 2.78 -24.40
C ASN A 439 23.17 2.14 -23.99
N LEU A 440 22.33 1.82 -24.97
CA LEU A 440 21.07 1.12 -24.73
C LEU A 440 21.34 -0.33 -24.34
N ILE A 441 20.72 -0.79 -23.26
CA ILE A 441 20.76 -2.17 -22.79
C ILE A 441 19.39 -2.82 -23.02
N GLU A 442 19.39 -4.02 -23.60
CA GLU A 442 18.18 -4.81 -23.86
C GLU A 442 18.31 -6.18 -23.17
N PRO A 443 17.94 -6.30 -21.88
CA PRO A 443 17.99 -7.56 -21.17
C PRO A 443 17.00 -8.58 -21.77
N THR A 444 17.38 -9.85 -21.79
CA THR A 444 16.44 -10.94 -22.10
C THR A 444 15.36 -11.03 -21.02
N GLU A 445 14.16 -11.53 -21.36
CA GLU A 445 13.04 -11.66 -20.40
C GLU A 445 13.38 -12.49 -19.14
N GLU A 446 14.35 -13.40 -19.23
CA GLU A 446 14.84 -14.23 -18.13
C GLU A 446 16.13 -13.71 -17.46
N ALA A 447 16.65 -12.55 -17.89
CA ALA A 447 17.81 -11.95 -17.24
C ALA A 447 17.47 -11.61 -15.79
N LEU A 448 18.36 -11.95 -14.85
CA LEU A 448 18.18 -11.65 -13.45
C LEU A 448 18.48 -10.17 -13.19
N VAL A 449 17.54 -9.51 -12.51
CA VAL A 449 17.62 -8.11 -12.11
C VAL A 449 17.73 -8.03 -10.60
N HIS A 450 18.69 -7.26 -10.10
CA HIS A 450 18.79 -6.91 -8.68
C HIS A 450 19.24 -5.46 -8.51
N LEU A 451 18.99 -4.89 -7.33
CA LEU A 451 19.33 -3.50 -7.05
C LEU A 451 20.86 -3.35 -6.94
N TRP A 452 21.43 -2.41 -7.69
CA TRP A 452 22.87 -2.16 -7.68
C TRP A 452 23.31 -1.55 -6.34
N HIS A 453 24.43 -2.01 -5.78
CA HIS A 453 24.99 -1.51 -4.54
C HIS A 453 26.48 -1.15 -4.71
N PRO A 454 26.98 -0.02 -4.15
CA PRO A 454 28.38 0.38 -4.31
C PRO A 454 29.41 -0.62 -3.78
N ILE A 455 29.04 -1.48 -2.82
CA ILE A 455 29.95 -2.51 -2.28
C ILE A 455 30.41 -3.52 -3.33
N ASP A 456 29.60 -3.71 -4.38
CA ASP A 456 29.87 -4.66 -5.46
C ASP A 456 30.57 -3.97 -6.65
N ALA A 457 30.89 -2.68 -6.53
CA ALA A 457 31.43 -1.85 -7.61
C ALA A 457 32.81 -1.27 -7.27
N GLY A 458 33.63 -1.07 -8.29
CA GLY A 458 34.91 -0.36 -8.15
C GLY A 458 34.70 1.15 -7.95
N VAL A 459 35.66 1.81 -7.30
CA VAL A 459 35.61 3.27 -7.04
C VAL A 459 35.41 4.07 -8.33
N SER A 460 36.06 3.68 -9.43
CA SER A 460 35.93 4.36 -10.73
C SER A 460 34.49 4.32 -11.25
N GLU A 461 33.82 3.18 -11.16
CA GLU A 461 32.44 3.02 -11.59
C GLU A 461 31.48 3.84 -10.71
N ILE A 462 31.66 3.80 -9.39
CA ILE A 462 30.87 4.60 -8.45
C ILE A 462 30.95 6.08 -8.82
N VAL A 463 32.17 6.60 -9.05
CA VAL A 463 32.38 8.01 -9.43
C VAL A 463 31.70 8.34 -10.76
N ARG A 464 31.78 7.45 -11.76
CA ARG A 464 31.09 7.66 -13.05
C ARG A 464 29.58 7.72 -12.87
N TRP A 465 28.98 6.82 -12.09
CA TRP A 465 27.54 6.87 -11.80
C TRP A 465 27.13 8.14 -11.06
N ARG A 466 27.92 8.58 -10.06
CA ARG A 466 27.66 9.83 -9.35
C ARG A 466 27.67 11.03 -10.31
N ASN A 467 28.67 11.12 -11.19
CA ASN A 467 28.75 12.18 -12.20
C ASN A 467 27.57 12.12 -13.17
N TRP A 468 27.23 10.92 -13.66
CA TRP A 468 26.11 10.70 -14.56
C TRP A 468 24.79 11.21 -13.95
N LEU A 469 24.50 10.87 -12.68
CA LEU A 469 23.30 11.35 -11.98
C LEU A 469 23.25 12.88 -11.87
N PHE A 470 24.40 13.52 -11.65
CA PHE A 470 24.51 14.97 -11.58
C PHE A 470 24.32 15.65 -12.94
N GLU A 471 24.88 15.09 -14.01
CA GLU A 471 24.80 15.63 -15.37
C GLU A 471 23.37 15.54 -15.91
N HIS A 472 22.69 14.43 -15.66
CA HIS A 472 21.32 14.17 -16.13
C HIS A 472 20.24 14.65 -15.16
N LEU A 473 20.63 15.32 -14.06
CA LEU A 473 19.72 15.82 -13.01
C LEU A 473 18.78 14.74 -12.45
N VAL A 474 19.27 13.51 -12.33
CA VAL A 474 18.50 12.38 -11.80
C VAL A 474 18.64 12.35 -10.28
N ARG A 475 17.51 12.48 -9.59
CA ARG A 475 17.44 12.40 -8.13
C ARG A 475 17.00 11.00 -7.69
N GLN A 476 17.85 10.33 -6.92
CA GLN A 476 17.56 9.03 -6.34
C GLN A 476 16.66 9.16 -5.09
N PRO A 477 15.73 8.22 -4.86
CA PRO A 477 14.81 8.27 -3.72
C PRO A 477 15.51 8.05 -2.37
N PHE A 478 16.71 7.46 -2.38
CA PHE A 478 17.61 7.29 -1.25
C PHE A 478 19.06 7.30 -1.75
N LYS A 479 20.05 7.35 -0.85
CA LYS A 479 21.46 7.22 -1.21
C LYS A 479 21.73 5.81 -1.75
N GLN A 480 21.90 5.70 -3.07
CA GLN A 480 22.39 4.50 -3.75
C GLN A 480 23.81 4.73 -4.28
N ALA A 481 24.03 5.58 -5.29
CA ALA A 481 25.38 5.88 -5.79
C ALA A 481 26.26 6.61 -4.77
N HIS A 482 25.62 7.39 -3.89
CA HIS A 482 26.26 8.10 -2.78
C HIS A 482 26.07 7.37 -1.44
N ARG A 483 25.79 6.07 -1.47
CA ARG A 483 25.64 5.28 -0.25
C ARG A 483 26.99 5.09 0.43
N GLU A 484 27.00 5.24 1.75
CA GLU A 484 28.13 4.94 2.62
C GLU A 484 28.45 3.43 2.57
N VAL A 485 29.74 3.10 2.42
CA VAL A 485 30.23 1.72 2.46
C VAL A 485 31.20 1.59 3.62
N TYR A 486 30.90 0.71 4.58
CA TYR A 486 31.75 0.44 5.73
C TYR A 486 32.48 -0.88 5.52
N ILE A 487 33.78 -0.79 5.27
CA ILE A 487 34.66 -1.94 5.17
C ILE A 487 35.18 -2.35 6.55
N LEU A 488 35.49 -3.63 6.68
CA LEU A 488 36.16 -4.17 7.86
C LEU A 488 37.56 -3.55 7.99
N THR A 489 37.87 -3.01 9.17
CA THR A 489 39.16 -2.38 9.47
C THR A 489 39.98 -3.23 10.45
N ASP A 490 41.27 -2.91 10.59
CA ASP A 490 42.14 -3.57 11.57
C ASP A 490 41.67 -3.37 13.01
N ALA A 491 40.95 -2.28 13.29
CA ALA A 491 40.35 -2.06 14.62
C ALA A 491 39.33 -3.15 14.95
N GLU A 492 38.45 -3.52 14.01
CA GLU A 492 37.50 -4.62 14.19
C GLU A 492 38.18 -6.00 14.21
N ARG A 493 39.29 -6.17 13.46
CA ARG A 493 40.09 -7.41 13.53
C ARG A 493 40.73 -7.60 14.90
N ASN A 494 41.19 -6.51 15.52
CA ASN A 494 41.81 -6.55 16.84
C ASN A 494 40.80 -6.82 17.95
N THR A 495 39.57 -6.29 17.87
CA THR A 495 38.51 -6.56 18.85
C THR A 495 37.84 -7.92 18.63
N GLY A 496 37.90 -8.46 17.40
CA GLY A 496 37.44 -9.80 17.05
C GLY A 496 35.92 -9.90 16.91
N THR A 497 35.18 -9.75 18.01
CA THR A 497 33.74 -10.09 18.09
C THR A 497 32.78 -8.89 18.17
N TYR A 498 33.32 -7.67 18.15
CA TYR A 498 32.52 -6.44 18.17
C TYR A 498 33.19 -5.27 17.45
N SER A 499 32.41 -4.28 17.03
CA SER A 499 32.93 -2.99 16.56
C SER A 499 32.68 -1.89 17.59
N ASN A 500 33.72 -1.09 17.86
CA ASN A 500 33.68 0.10 18.71
C ASN A 500 33.51 1.41 17.92
N ARG A 501 33.30 1.34 16.59
CA ARG A 501 33.31 2.51 15.71
C ARG A 501 32.31 3.61 16.12
N PHE A 502 31.24 3.21 16.79
CA PHE A 502 30.15 4.09 17.24
C PHE A 502 29.90 4.00 18.75
N ALA A 503 30.89 3.54 19.52
CA ALA A 503 30.80 3.50 20.98
C ALA A 503 30.99 4.90 21.58
N SER A 504 30.54 5.07 22.83
CA SER A 504 30.73 6.28 23.64
C SER A 504 30.04 7.55 23.10
N HIS A 505 28.88 7.41 22.44
CA HIS A 505 28.04 8.55 22.05
C HIS A 505 26.82 8.71 22.95
N ILE A 506 26.53 9.96 23.32
CA ILE A 506 25.32 10.31 24.08
C ILE A 506 24.20 10.66 23.10
N LEU A 507 23.11 9.88 23.10
CA LEU A 507 21.97 10.00 22.19
C LEU A 507 20.69 10.41 22.92
N LYS A 508 19.83 11.19 22.26
CA LYS A 508 18.45 11.45 22.69
C LYS A 508 17.60 10.19 22.55
N GLN A 509 17.19 9.57 23.65
CA GLN A 509 16.59 8.23 23.67
C GLN A 509 15.31 8.14 22.81
N HIS A 510 14.37 9.07 22.94
CA HIS A 510 13.11 9.01 22.19
C HIS A 510 13.30 9.12 20.68
N GLN A 511 14.28 9.95 20.26
CA GLN A 511 14.62 10.11 18.85
C GLN A 511 15.29 8.85 18.32
N PHE A 512 16.22 8.27 19.10
CA PHE A 512 16.86 6.99 18.79
C PHE A 512 15.84 5.86 18.63
N ASN A 513 14.91 5.72 19.57
CA ASN A 513 13.86 4.71 19.54
C ASN A 513 12.96 4.84 18.30
N SER A 514 12.59 6.08 17.94
CA SER A 514 11.78 6.34 16.74
C SER A 514 12.52 5.97 15.46
N LEU A 515 13.83 6.28 15.40
CA LEU A 515 14.67 5.99 14.24
C LEU A 515 14.97 4.49 14.10
N CYS A 516 15.14 3.77 15.22
CA CYS A 516 15.23 2.31 15.23
C CYS A 516 14.03 1.68 14.53
N ALA A 517 12.81 2.07 14.91
CA ALA A 517 11.57 1.53 14.32
C ALA A 517 11.51 1.74 12.80
N VAL A 518 11.90 2.93 12.30
CA VAL A 518 11.93 3.25 10.86
C VAL A 518 12.98 2.42 10.11
N ARG A 519 14.07 1.99 10.77
CA ARG A 519 15.14 1.19 10.16
C ARG A 519 14.99 -0.32 10.39
N GLY A 520 13.85 -0.76 10.94
CA GLY A 520 13.61 -2.18 11.23
C GLY A 520 14.38 -2.72 12.43
N TRP A 521 14.88 -1.85 13.29
CA TRP A 521 15.46 -2.21 14.59
C TRP A 521 14.38 -2.20 15.67
N LYS A 522 14.40 -3.23 16.52
CA LYS A 522 13.60 -3.31 17.73
C LYS A 522 14.37 -2.68 18.88
N ASN A 523 13.77 -1.71 19.54
CA ASN A 523 14.30 -1.08 20.75
C ASN A 523 13.17 -0.89 21.78
N LYS A 524 13.53 -0.92 23.08
CA LYS A 524 12.63 -0.59 24.20
C LYS A 524 13.17 0.68 24.86
N LEU A 525 12.28 1.64 25.14
CA LEU A 525 12.66 2.80 25.96
C LEU A 525 13.08 2.30 27.34
N ARG A 526 14.29 2.67 27.76
CA ARG A 526 14.84 2.39 29.09
C ARG A 526 14.22 3.36 30.08
N LEU A 527 13.66 2.80 31.14
CA LEU A 527 13.17 3.53 32.30
C LEU A 527 14.18 3.41 33.42
N MET A 528 14.32 4.43 34.26
CA MET A 528 15.18 4.40 35.43
C MET A 528 14.48 3.67 36.58
N VAL A 529 14.41 2.33 36.47
CA VAL A 529 13.71 1.42 37.39
C VAL A 529 14.54 0.14 37.56
N ASP A 530 14.22 -0.68 38.56
CA ASP A 530 14.83 -2.01 38.73
C ASP A 530 14.24 -3.02 37.72
N ASP A 531 14.68 -2.95 36.46
CA ASP A 531 14.28 -3.83 35.35
C ASP A 531 15.47 -4.10 34.40
N GLU A 532 15.37 -5.15 33.60
CA GLU A 532 16.35 -5.52 32.58
C GLU A 532 15.84 -5.20 31.18
N TYR A 533 16.75 -4.74 30.32
CA TYR A 533 16.43 -4.31 28.97
C TYR A 533 17.36 -4.97 27.94
N PRO A 534 16.80 -5.50 26.83
CA PRO A 534 17.61 -6.00 25.73
C PRO A 534 18.29 -4.85 24.97
N PRO A 535 19.33 -5.14 24.16
CA PRO A 535 19.95 -4.15 23.30
C PRO A 535 19.01 -3.78 22.14
N ALA A 536 19.29 -2.64 21.51
CA ALA A 536 18.66 -2.34 20.23
C ALA A 536 19.09 -3.43 19.23
N THR A 537 18.12 -4.04 18.54
CA THR A 537 18.36 -5.29 17.81
C THR A 537 17.78 -5.25 16.41
N ARG A 538 18.51 -5.79 15.43
CA ARG A 538 18.00 -6.04 14.08
C ARG A 538 18.10 -7.52 13.74
N LEU A 539 16.96 -8.11 13.36
CA LEU A 539 16.94 -9.47 12.82
C LEU A 539 17.23 -9.45 11.32
N LEU A 540 18.04 -10.40 10.86
CA LEU A 540 18.45 -10.55 9.47
C LEU A 540 18.19 -12.00 9.01
N PRO A 541 16.93 -12.40 8.81
CA PRO A 541 16.55 -13.80 8.56
C PRO A 541 17.22 -14.41 7.33
N THR A 542 17.32 -13.65 6.23
CA THR A 542 18.00 -14.07 4.98
C THR A 542 19.45 -14.51 5.22
N TRP A 543 20.09 -13.99 6.27
CA TRP A 543 21.47 -14.25 6.61
C TRP A 543 21.62 -15.20 7.81
N GLY A 544 20.52 -15.55 8.49
CA GLY A 544 20.57 -16.29 9.75
C GLY A 544 21.25 -15.51 10.88
N LEU A 545 21.25 -14.18 10.83
CA LEU A 545 21.98 -13.30 11.76
C LEU A 545 21.06 -12.40 12.58
N ARG A 546 21.58 -11.94 13.71
CA ARG A 546 21.06 -10.84 14.51
C ARG A 546 22.17 -9.85 14.78
N ALA A 547 21.93 -8.56 14.51
CA ALA A 547 22.81 -7.49 14.94
C ALA A 547 22.27 -6.86 16.23
N GLU A 548 23.17 -6.56 17.16
CA GLU A 548 22.86 -5.87 18.41
C GLU A 548 23.70 -4.59 18.52
N TYR A 549 23.05 -3.51 18.95
CA TYR A 549 23.70 -2.27 19.31
C TYR A 549 23.48 -1.99 20.79
N TRP A 550 24.56 -2.09 21.55
CA TRP A 550 24.54 -1.98 22.99
C TRP A 550 24.42 -0.51 23.40
N ILE A 551 23.48 -0.25 24.32
CA ILE A 551 23.14 1.07 24.83
C ILE A 551 22.82 1.01 26.33
N GLU A 552 23.12 2.08 27.07
CA GLU A 552 22.84 2.22 28.51
C GLU A 552 22.21 3.57 28.85
N GLY A 553 21.50 3.69 29.97
CA GLY A 553 20.96 4.96 30.44
C GLY A 553 22.07 5.91 30.90
N VAL A 554 21.91 7.21 30.69
CA VAL A 554 22.85 8.23 31.20
C VAL A 554 22.33 8.78 32.52
N GLY A 555 23.18 8.71 33.56
CA GLY A 555 22.93 9.30 34.87
C GLY A 555 22.36 8.30 35.89
N ASP A 556 22.67 8.56 37.16
CA ASP A 556 22.33 7.69 38.30
C ASP A 556 21.31 8.34 39.25
N ASP A 557 20.90 9.59 38.96
CA ASP A 557 19.96 10.37 39.76
C ASP A 557 18.58 10.49 39.08
N TYR A 558 17.52 10.16 39.82
CA TYR A 558 16.13 10.32 39.34
C TYR A 558 15.73 11.80 39.46
N ASN A 559 15.94 12.56 38.38
CA ASN A 559 15.58 13.97 38.30
C ASN A 559 15.14 14.36 36.88
N ASP A 560 14.56 15.55 36.74
CA ASP A 560 14.02 16.05 35.47
C ASP A 560 15.10 16.29 34.39
N GLU A 561 16.38 16.26 34.77
CA GLU A 561 17.53 16.45 33.89
C GLU A 561 17.87 15.17 33.10
N TYR A 562 17.84 14.00 33.76
CA TYR A 562 18.16 12.71 33.14
C TYR A 562 16.92 11.91 32.76
N VAL A 563 15.78 12.21 33.39
CA VAL A 563 14.58 11.40 33.29
C VAL A 563 13.39 12.28 32.86
N THR A 564 12.48 11.71 32.06
CA THR A 564 11.19 12.32 31.74
C THR A 564 10.20 12.11 32.89
N ASP A 565 9.08 12.84 32.88
CA ASP A 565 7.98 12.65 33.83
C ASP A 565 7.45 11.21 33.87
N SER A 566 7.65 10.44 32.79
CA SER A 566 7.25 9.03 32.70
C SER A 566 8.30 8.05 33.23
N GLY A 567 9.39 8.54 33.82
CA GLY A 567 10.49 7.70 34.32
C GLY A 567 11.45 7.20 33.23
N ALA A 568 11.35 7.69 31.99
CA ALA A 568 12.22 7.26 30.90
C ALA A 568 13.50 8.08 30.86
N TYR A 569 14.64 7.45 30.57
CA TYR A 569 15.88 8.18 30.31
C TYR A 569 15.70 9.19 29.16
N ARG A 570 16.16 10.42 29.34
CA ARG A 570 16.24 11.41 28.25
C ARG A 570 17.37 11.08 27.29
N TYR A 571 18.49 10.62 27.84
CA TYR A 571 19.70 10.29 27.11
C TYR A 571 20.18 8.87 27.39
N ILE A 572 20.78 8.25 26.37
CA ILE A 572 21.45 6.96 26.44
C ILE A 572 22.88 7.10 25.94
N VAL A 573 23.80 6.29 26.47
CA VAL A 573 25.16 6.16 25.94
C VAL A 573 25.26 4.91 25.09
N THR A 574 25.99 4.99 23.98
CA THR A 574 26.23 3.87 23.07
C THR A 574 27.49 3.12 23.43
N ASP A 575 27.52 1.83 23.08
CA ASP A 575 28.68 0.99 23.22
C ASP A 575 28.87 0.15 21.93
N GLN A 576 29.01 -1.16 22.06
CA GLN A 576 29.46 -2.04 20.99
C GLN A 576 28.36 -2.41 19.98
N VAL A 577 28.78 -2.62 18.73
CA VAL A 577 27.98 -3.32 17.72
C VAL A 577 28.46 -4.78 17.66
N ARG A 578 27.54 -5.72 17.81
CA ARG A 578 27.82 -7.16 17.86
C ARG A 578 26.90 -7.94 16.92
N PHE A 579 27.36 -9.11 16.50
CA PHE A 579 26.61 -10.02 15.63
C PHE A 579 26.49 -11.40 16.28
N TYR A 580 25.32 -12.00 16.15
CA TYR A 580 24.98 -13.31 16.69
C TYR A 580 24.25 -14.13 15.63
N ARG A 581 24.20 -15.45 15.83
CA ARG A 581 23.19 -16.26 15.15
C ARG A 581 21.79 -15.76 15.49
N ILE A 582 20.86 -15.87 14.55
CA ILE A 582 19.51 -15.34 14.74
C ILE A 582 18.78 -15.96 15.94
N ASP A 583 19.07 -17.22 16.26
CA ASP A 583 18.48 -18.01 17.35
C ASP A 583 19.26 -17.96 18.67
N ALA A 584 20.40 -17.28 18.72
CA ALA A 584 21.20 -17.14 19.93
C ALA A 584 20.40 -16.49 21.08
N ALA A 585 20.73 -16.81 22.33
CA ALA A 585 20.19 -16.08 23.47
C ALA A 585 20.49 -14.58 23.36
N GLN A 586 19.52 -13.72 23.71
CA GLN A 586 19.69 -12.27 23.69
C GLN A 586 20.28 -11.80 25.02
N ALA A 587 21.26 -10.89 24.95
CA ALA A 587 21.83 -10.28 26.14
C ALA A 587 20.85 -9.28 26.77
N THR A 588 20.94 -9.06 28.07
CA THR A 588 20.21 -8.02 28.79
C THR A 588 21.16 -7.19 29.65
N ALA A 589 20.82 -5.93 29.86
CA ALA A 589 21.50 -5.05 30.80
C ALA A 589 20.48 -4.47 31.77
N HIS A 590 20.87 -4.33 33.04
CA HIS A 590 20.06 -3.64 34.03
C HIS A 590 19.81 -2.18 33.59
N ALA A 591 18.68 -1.61 33.99
CA ALA A 591 18.29 -0.27 33.56
C ALA A 591 19.32 0.82 33.87
N GLY A 592 19.95 0.73 35.04
CA GLY A 592 21.01 1.62 35.50
C GLY A 592 22.41 1.29 34.98
N GLY A 593 22.54 0.39 33.99
CA GLY A 593 23.82 0.00 33.41
C GLY A 593 24.49 -1.19 34.11
N GLY A 594 25.76 -1.42 33.80
CA GLY A 594 26.55 -2.55 34.31
C GLY A 594 26.98 -3.57 33.25
N GLY A 595 26.80 -3.25 31.97
CA GLY A 595 27.13 -4.10 30.85
C GLY A 595 26.03 -5.10 30.50
N TYR A 596 26.07 -5.59 29.27
CA TYR A 596 25.17 -6.64 28.80
C TYR A 596 25.71 -8.02 29.16
N GLY A 597 24.84 -8.85 29.73
CA GLY A 597 25.13 -10.23 30.10
C GLY A 597 23.97 -11.16 29.78
N PRO A 598 24.08 -12.46 30.13
CA PRO A 598 22.94 -13.34 30.10
C PRO A 598 21.89 -12.89 31.12
N ARG A 599 20.62 -13.15 30.81
CA ARG A 599 19.55 -13.04 31.82
C ARG A 599 19.89 -13.94 33.02
N TRP A 600 19.54 -13.51 34.23
CA TRP A 600 19.79 -14.24 35.49
C TRP A 600 19.67 -15.77 35.35
N GLY A 601 20.77 -16.48 35.62
CA GLY A 601 20.86 -17.94 35.57
C GLY A 601 21.12 -18.57 34.19
N GLY A 602 21.31 -17.76 33.13
CA GLY A 602 21.60 -18.23 31.78
C GLY A 602 23.08 -18.13 31.37
N SER A 603 23.41 -18.72 30.22
CA SER A 603 24.68 -18.52 29.50
C SER A 603 24.42 -17.75 28.20
N LEU A 604 25.25 -16.76 27.89
CA LEU A 604 25.19 -16.04 26.62
C LEU A 604 26.12 -16.76 25.62
N GLU A 605 25.62 -17.04 24.42
CA GLU A 605 26.49 -17.49 23.33
C GLU A 605 27.51 -16.40 22.99
N GLU A 606 28.70 -16.81 22.57
CA GLU A 606 29.73 -15.88 22.13
C GLU A 606 29.31 -15.16 20.85
N ALA A 607 29.59 -13.86 20.79
CA ALA A 607 29.35 -13.07 19.58
C ALA A 607 30.22 -13.61 18.44
N MET A 608 29.68 -13.57 17.22
CA MET A 608 30.39 -14.01 16.03
C MET A 608 31.59 -13.08 15.75
N PRO A 609 32.72 -13.61 15.24
CA PRO A 609 33.79 -12.78 14.72
C PRO A 609 33.25 -11.82 13.65
N VAL A 610 33.54 -10.53 13.76
CA VAL A 610 33.07 -9.50 12.82
C VAL A 610 33.57 -9.79 11.40
N GLU A 611 34.74 -10.41 11.28
CA GLU A 611 35.29 -10.86 9.99
C GLU A 611 34.49 -11.96 9.29
N SER A 612 33.67 -12.72 10.04
CA SER A 612 32.77 -13.73 9.47
C SER A 612 31.45 -13.14 8.97
N VAL A 613 31.17 -11.87 9.29
CA VAL A 613 29.95 -11.18 8.86
C VAL A 613 30.07 -10.80 7.39
N PRO A 614 29.06 -11.10 6.55
CA PRO A 614 29.08 -10.70 5.14
C PRO A 614 29.30 -9.19 4.98
N PRO A 615 30.17 -8.72 4.07
CA PRO A 615 30.50 -7.30 3.95
C PRO A 615 29.29 -6.39 3.76
N LEU A 616 28.31 -6.83 2.96
CA LEU A 616 27.06 -6.10 2.76
C LEU A 616 26.28 -5.93 4.07
N VAL A 617 26.17 -6.99 4.87
CA VAL A 617 25.48 -6.95 6.17
C VAL A 617 26.20 -6.02 7.13
N LEU A 618 27.53 -6.14 7.23
CA LEU A 618 28.33 -5.27 8.08
C LEU A 618 28.14 -3.80 7.70
N SER A 619 28.26 -3.49 6.40
CA SER A 619 28.12 -2.14 5.88
C SER A 619 26.74 -1.55 6.17
N GLU A 620 25.67 -2.31 5.91
CA GLU A 620 24.29 -1.84 6.11
C GLU A 620 23.92 -1.66 7.59
N VAL A 621 24.43 -2.54 8.46
CA VAL A 621 24.24 -2.41 9.91
C VAL A 621 25.00 -1.20 10.45
N LEU A 622 26.27 -1.03 10.09
CA LEU A 622 27.06 0.12 10.53
C LEU A 622 26.52 1.43 9.98
N ARG A 623 25.95 1.42 8.77
CA ARG A 623 25.26 2.58 8.18
C ARG A 623 24.04 3.01 8.99
N ASP A 624 23.26 2.05 9.49
CA ASP A 624 22.14 2.36 10.39
C ASP A 624 22.63 2.92 11.73
N VAL A 625 23.70 2.35 12.28
CA VAL A 625 24.30 2.82 13.54
C VAL A 625 24.89 4.22 13.39
N ASP A 626 25.59 4.51 12.30
CA ASP A 626 26.06 5.87 11.95
C ASP A 626 24.88 6.84 11.84
N LEU A 627 23.78 6.42 11.19
CA LEU A 627 22.57 7.24 11.12
C LEU A 627 22.01 7.55 12.52
N PHE A 628 21.99 6.56 13.42
CA PHE A 628 21.56 6.75 14.80
C PHE A 628 22.42 7.79 15.50
N VAL A 629 23.74 7.60 15.52
CA VAL A 629 24.67 8.54 16.14
C VAL A 629 24.58 9.93 15.50
N GLY A 630 24.67 9.99 14.17
CA GLY A 630 24.69 11.20 13.38
C GLY A 630 23.40 12.03 13.45
N VAL A 631 22.26 11.43 13.80
CA VAL A 631 20.97 12.15 13.92
C VAL A 631 20.61 12.44 15.37
N THR A 632 20.91 11.53 16.30
CA THR A 632 20.37 11.58 17.67
C THR A 632 21.41 12.00 18.71
N SER A 633 22.68 12.12 18.34
CA SER A 633 23.72 12.59 19.27
C SER A 633 23.44 14.00 19.77
N VAL A 634 23.61 14.21 21.09
CA VAL A 634 23.54 15.55 21.71
C VAL A 634 24.62 16.50 21.16
N GLY A 635 25.73 15.95 20.62
CA GLY A 635 26.76 16.74 19.96
C GLY A 635 26.29 17.44 18.67
N ASN A 636 25.12 17.07 18.13
CA ASN A 636 24.50 17.79 17.01
C ASN A 636 23.57 18.93 17.45
N ASP A 637 23.30 19.07 18.75
CA ASP A 637 22.43 20.10 19.28
C ASP A 637 23.20 21.41 19.49
N PRO A 638 22.94 22.47 18.70
CA PRO A 638 23.64 23.74 18.83
C PRO A 638 23.38 24.46 20.15
N ALA A 639 22.28 24.11 20.84
CA ALA A 639 21.85 24.71 22.10
C ALA A 639 22.46 24.01 23.33
N TRP A 640 23.18 22.90 23.13
CA TRP A 640 23.80 22.12 24.20
C TRP A 640 25.29 22.44 24.38
N SER A 641 25.70 23.65 23.99
CA SER A 641 27.10 24.10 24.02
C SER A 641 27.66 24.25 25.44
N ASP A 642 26.80 24.32 26.45
CA ASP A 642 27.18 24.30 27.86
C ASP A 642 27.52 22.89 28.37
N GLY A 643 27.44 21.85 27.53
CA GLY A 643 27.82 20.50 27.92
C GLY A 643 26.82 19.80 28.84
N GLY A 644 25.57 20.25 28.87
CA GLY A 644 24.59 19.77 29.84
C GLY A 644 24.86 20.30 31.26
N PRO A 645 24.11 19.85 32.26
CA PRO A 645 24.11 20.53 33.55
C PRO A 645 25.47 20.47 34.25
N GLN A 646 25.86 21.62 34.82
CA GLN A 646 27.17 21.86 35.43
C GLN A 646 28.38 21.74 34.48
N GLY A 647 28.21 21.73 33.15
CA GLY A 647 29.34 21.66 32.23
C GLY A 647 29.90 20.24 32.01
N ARG A 648 29.25 19.22 32.57
CA ARG A 648 29.85 17.88 32.74
C ARG A 648 30.22 17.18 31.42
N HIS A 649 29.60 17.56 30.29
CA HIS A 649 29.86 16.99 28.97
C HIS A 649 30.32 18.03 27.94
N GLU A 650 30.84 19.18 28.37
CA GLU A 650 31.33 20.25 27.49
C GLU A 650 32.44 19.73 26.57
N ASP A 651 33.36 18.95 27.15
CA ASP A 651 34.44 18.25 26.42
C ASP A 651 33.92 17.29 25.35
N TYR A 652 32.84 16.56 25.63
CA TYR A 652 32.22 15.64 24.67
C TYR A 652 31.59 16.41 23.52
N TRP A 653 30.81 17.46 23.80
CA TRP A 653 30.16 18.25 22.76
C TRP A 653 31.19 18.92 21.84
N SER A 654 32.27 19.47 22.38
CA SER A 654 33.35 20.08 21.59
C SER A 654 34.06 19.06 20.70
N LYS A 655 34.47 17.91 21.27
CA LYS A 655 35.13 16.82 20.53
C LYS A 655 34.24 16.26 19.42
N PHE A 656 32.95 16.08 19.67
CA PHE A 656 32.02 15.59 18.65
C PHE A 656 31.72 16.66 17.58
N SER A 657 31.49 17.90 18.00
CA SER A 657 31.09 19.00 17.11
C SER A 657 32.15 19.37 16.09
N PHE A 658 33.43 19.20 16.41
CA PHE A 658 34.56 19.58 15.56
C PHE A 658 35.58 18.45 15.34
N GLY A 659 35.21 17.21 15.69
CA GLY A 659 36.00 15.99 15.57
C GLY A 659 36.26 15.54 14.13
N GLU A 660 36.83 14.35 13.95
CA GLU A 660 37.06 13.80 12.61
C GLU A 660 35.74 13.54 11.87
N LEU A 661 35.79 13.51 10.53
CA LEU A 661 34.60 13.24 9.72
C LEU A 661 34.32 11.74 9.68
N GLY A 662 33.11 11.34 10.06
CA GLY A 662 32.58 10.01 9.74
C GLY A 662 32.27 9.86 8.24
N GLU A 663 32.00 8.64 7.80
CA GLU A 663 31.80 8.26 6.39
C GLU A 663 30.68 9.10 5.72
N THR A 664 29.56 9.30 6.41
CA THR A 664 28.46 10.18 5.94
C THR A 664 28.95 11.62 5.68
N ALA A 665 29.85 12.13 6.50
CA ALA A 665 30.38 13.49 6.40
C ALA A 665 31.47 13.64 5.33
N GLU A 666 32.26 12.59 5.08
CA GLU A 666 33.19 12.55 3.95
C GLU A 666 32.45 12.52 2.60
N ILE A 667 31.40 11.72 2.46
CA ILE A 667 30.54 11.77 1.25
C ILE A 667 29.95 13.18 1.06
N ARG A 668 29.56 13.83 2.16
CA ARG A 668 29.05 15.21 2.12
C ARG A 668 30.11 16.20 1.65
N LYS A 669 31.37 16.04 2.07
CA LYS A 669 32.51 16.85 1.62
C LYS A 669 32.75 16.69 0.12
N GLU A 670 32.72 15.46 -0.40
CA GLU A 670 32.85 15.17 -1.84
C GLU A 670 31.72 15.85 -2.64
N LEU A 671 30.47 15.69 -2.19
CA LEU A 671 29.29 16.32 -2.78
C LEU A 671 29.37 17.85 -2.77
N ILE A 672 29.81 18.44 -1.65
CA ILE A 672 30.03 19.88 -1.58
C ILE A 672 31.14 20.29 -2.55
N GLY A 673 32.22 19.50 -2.65
CA GLY A 673 33.30 19.74 -3.61
C GLY A 673 32.82 19.78 -5.06
N SER A 674 31.93 18.88 -5.46
CA SER A 674 31.36 18.87 -6.82
C SER A 674 30.32 19.98 -7.06
N LEU A 675 29.55 20.34 -6.03
CA LEU A 675 28.54 21.39 -6.11
C LEU A 675 29.12 22.81 -6.09
N LEU A 676 30.12 23.06 -5.23
CA LEU A 676 30.67 24.39 -4.93
C LEU A 676 31.01 25.21 -6.17
N PRO A 677 31.70 24.69 -7.21
CA PRO A 677 32.04 25.46 -8.41
C PRO A 677 30.83 26.01 -9.16
N ARG A 678 29.66 25.38 -9.00
CA ARG A 678 28.40 25.76 -9.65
C ARG A 678 27.57 26.75 -8.81
N LEU A 679 27.97 27.03 -7.57
CA LEU A 679 27.24 27.93 -6.67
C LEU A 679 27.69 29.38 -6.83
N LYS A 680 26.76 30.32 -6.62
CA LYS A 680 27.05 31.77 -6.66
C LYS A 680 28.11 32.22 -5.66
N ILE A 681 28.28 31.46 -4.57
CA ILE A 681 29.24 31.74 -3.49
C ILE A 681 30.61 31.06 -3.70
N ALA A 682 30.85 30.43 -4.86
CA ALA A 682 32.06 29.65 -5.13
C ALA A 682 33.36 30.40 -4.80
N LYS A 683 33.47 31.67 -5.23
CA LYS A 683 34.66 32.50 -5.00
C LYS A 683 34.93 32.83 -3.52
N GLN A 684 33.93 32.66 -2.66
CA GLN A 684 34.02 32.92 -1.22
C GLN A 684 34.25 31.64 -0.42
N CYS A 685 34.17 30.47 -1.06
CA CYS A 685 34.16 29.19 -0.37
C CYS A 685 35.36 28.33 -0.77
N ARG A 686 35.93 27.61 0.20
CA ARG A 686 36.91 26.54 -0.06
C ARG A 686 36.77 25.42 0.97
N LEU A 687 37.06 24.19 0.56
CA LEU A 687 37.16 23.07 1.48
C LEU A 687 38.58 23.05 2.10
N SER A 688 38.66 22.87 3.41
CA SER A 688 39.93 22.73 4.13
C SER A 688 39.77 21.71 5.26
N GLY A 689 40.42 20.55 5.12
CA GLY A 689 40.30 19.43 6.06
C GLY A 689 38.84 19.00 6.26
N ARG A 690 38.35 19.18 7.48
CA ARG A 690 36.99 18.85 7.95
C ARG A 690 35.97 20.01 7.86
N PHE A 691 36.38 21.14 7.28
CA PHE A 691 35.58 22.36 7.25
C PHE A 691 35.31 22.86 5.82
N LEU A 692 34.13 23.45 5.64
CA LEU A 692 33.86 24.41 4.58
C LEU A 692 34.18 25.81 5.10
N ILE A 693 35.20 26.43 4.53
CA ILE A 693 35.61 27.80 4.85
C ILE A 693 34.80 28.76 3.99
N VAL A 694 34.15 29.74 4.61
CA VAL A 694 33.33 30.77 3.95
C VAL A 694 33.85 32.15 4.32
N LYS A 695 34.33 32.90 3.32
CA LYS A 695 34.80 34.27 3.47
C LYS A 695 33.63 35.25 3.32
N GLY A 696 33.09 35.71 4.44
CA GLY A 696 32.11 36.79 4.48
C GLY A 696 32.76 38.17 4.36
N SER A 697 31.95 39.22 4.50
CA SER A 697 32.42 40.60 4.53
C SER A 697 32.75 41.09 5.96
N LEU A 698 32.19 40.47 6.99
CA LEU A 698 32.44 40.79 8.40
C LEU A 698 33.51 39.89 9.03
N ARG A 699 33.45 38.57 8.79
CA ARG A 699 34.41 37.57 9.28
C ARG A 699 34.62 36.43 8.27
N THR A 700 35.63 35.59 8.53
CA THR A 700 35.75 34.26 7.91
C THR A 700 35.14 33.22 8.83
N TYR A 701 34.38 32.28 8.26
CA TYR A 701 33.64 31.26 9.00
C TYR A 701 34.10 29.86 8.59
N LYS A 702 34.19 28.94 9.55
CA LYS A 702 34.52 27.53 9.33
C LYS A 702 33.32 26.68 9.71
N ILE A 703 32.65 26.10 8.72
CA ILE A 703 31.49 25.22 8.93
C ILE A 703 31.96 23.78 8.95
N HIS A 704 31.81 23.10 10.08
CA HIS A 704 32.21 21.69 10.21
C HIS A 704 31.32 20.80 9.32
N LEU A 705 31.92 19.91 8.54
CA LEU A 705 31.19 19.14 7.53
C LEU A 705 30.33 18.02 8.12
N GLY A 706 30.65 17.54 9.32
CA GLY A 706 29.84 16.55 10.06
C GLY A 706 28.67 17.18 10.81
N SER A 707 28.99 18.08 11.74
CA SER A 707 28.03 18.69 12.68
C SER A 707 27.35 19.95 12.15
N GLY A 708 27.84 20.55 11.07
CA GLY A 708 27.37 21.84 10.57
C GLY A 708 27.55 23.01 11.54
N ASN A 709 28.30 22.83 12.64
CA ASN A 709 28.62 23.89 13.60
C ASN A 709 29.66 24.84 13.04
N ILE A 710 29.64 26.10 13.50
CA ILE A 710 30.39 27.19 12.88
C ILE A 710 31.40 27.75 13.87
N LEU A 711 32.63 27.91 13.43
CA LEU A 711 33.67 28.69 14.12
C LEU A 711 33.92 29.98 13.33
N MET A 712 34.23 31.07 14.02
CA MET A 712 34.59 32.36 13.44
C MET A 712 36.09 32.60 13.61
N GLU A 713 36.78 32.95 12.54
CA GLU A 713 38.18 33.41 12.63
C GLU A 713 38.24 34.85 13.16
N PRO A 714 39.37 35.25 13.80
CA PRO A 714 40.60 34.48 14.02
C PRO A 714 40.63 33.62 15.31
N ASP A 715 39.67 33.80 16.20
CA ASP A 715 39.66 33.22 17.56
C ASP A 715 38.97 31.85 17.66
N ASP A 716 38.52 31.30 16.53
CA ASP A 716 37.71 30.07 16.46
C ASP A 716 36.51 30.11 17.39
N ARG A 717 35.91 31.29 17.56
CA ARG A 717 34.75 31.45 18.42
C ARG A 717 33.53 30.77 17.79
N TYR A 718 32.83 29.96 18.59
CA TYR A 718 31.60 29.31 18.16
C TYR A 718 30.52 30.34 17.81
N LEU A 719 29.87 30.15 16.66
CA LEU A 719 28.70 30.91 16.21
C LEU A 719 27.48 30.00 16.19
N CYS A 720 26.56 30.21 17.13
CA CYS A 720 25.32 29.48 17.21
C CYS A 720 24.27 30.11 16.28
N ILE A 721 23.85 29.34 15.28
CA ILE A 721 22.74 29.70 14.39
C ILE A 721 21.65 28.65 14.56
N VAL A 722 20.65 28.98 15.37
CA VAL A 722 19.43 28.19 15.55
C VAL A 722 18.48 28.52 14.40
N LYS A 723 18.09 27.53 13.60
CA LYS A 723 17.07 27.75 12.56
C LYS A 723 15.75 28.14 13.25
N ALA A 724 15.16 29.28 12.87
CA ALA A 724 13.71 29.39 12.90
C ALA A 724 13.15 28.32 11.94
N ALA A 725 12.28 27.45 12.44
CA ALA A 725 11.79 26.27 11.74
C ALA A 725 10.83 26.62 10.58
N THR A 726 11.21 27.47 9.62
CA THR A 726 10.53 27.70 8.33
C THR A 726 11.28 28.78 7.54
N SER A 727 12.19 28.38 6.64
CA SER A 727 12.60 29.25 5.53
C SER A 727 12.91 28.41 4.30
N THR A 728 11.84 27.95 3.65
CA THR A 728 11.84 27.25 2.35
C THR A 728 12.12 28.17 1.15
N GLY A 729 12.71 29.35 1.37
CA GLY A 729 12.85 30.42 0.37
C GLY A 729 14.23 30.59 -0.30
N GLY A 730 15.21 29.72 -0.02
CA GLY A 730 16.52 29.76 -0.69
C GLY A 730 16.52 28.99 -2.02
N GLN A 731 17.32 29.42 -3.01
CA GLN A 731 17.52 28.69 -4.28
C GLN A 731 17.74 27.19 -4.01
N GLN A 732 16.86 26.34 -4.53
CA GLN A 732 17.02 24.89 -4.44
C GLN A 732 18.22 24.48 -5.30
N VAL A 733 19.37 24.26 -4.65
CA VAL A 733 20.49 23.53 -5.24
C VAL A 733 20.01 22.11 -5.51
N PHE A 734 20.21 21.62 -6.73
CA PHE A 734 19.92 20.22 -7.06
C PHE A 734 20.79 19.30 -6.21
N LEU A 735 20.16 18.37 -5.49
CA LEU A 735 20.82 17.24 -4.84
C LEU A 735 20.45 15.95 -5.60
N PRO A 736 21.44 15.05 -5.82
CA PRO A 736 21.26 13.82 -6.60
C PRO A 736 20.50 12.73 -5.83
N PHE A 737 20.11 12.99 -4.58
CA PHE A 737 19.28 12.09 -3.78
C PHE A 737 18.48 12.86 -2.72
N GLU A 738 17.49 12.20 -2.13
CA GLU A 738 16.71 12.69 -1.00
C GLU A 738 17.30 12.27 0.36
N GLY A 739 17.04 13.06 1.41
CA GLY A 739 17.25 12.63 2.80
C GLY A 739 18.45 13.21 3.58
N ASP A 740 19.42 13.89 2.95
CA ASP A 740 20.52 14.56 3.69
C ASP A 740 20.15 16.01 4.06
N SER A 741 19.40 16.14 5.16
CA SER A 741 19.02 17.44 5.72
C SER A 741 20.22 18.26 6.18
N LYS A 742 21.31 17.60 6.59
CA LYS A 742 22.52 18.25 7.11
C LYS A 742 23.28 18.97 6.00
N LEU A 743 23.44 18.35 4.84
CA LEU A 743 23.99 19.00 3.64
C LEU A 743 23.22 20.28 3.31
N SER A 744 21.89 20.22 3.33
CA SER A 744 21.04 21.39 3.10
C SER A 744 21.25 22.49 4.15
N VAL A 745 21.44 22.11 5.43
CA VAL A 745 21.77 23.05 6.51
C VAL A 745 23.14 23.71 6.29
N ILE A 746 24.16 22.93 5.95
CA ILE A 746 25.52 23.44 5.69
C ILE A 746 25.52 24.42 4.53
N LEU A 747 24.87 24.07 3.41
CA LEU A 747 24.74 24.97 2.26
C LEU A 747 23.96 26.24 2.63
N SER A 748 22.86 26.12 3.38
CA SER A 748 22.08 27.28 3.83
C SER A 748 22.91 28.23 4.70
N LYS A 749 23.70 27.68 5.65
CA LYS A 749 24.64 28.45 6.48
C LYS A 749 25.72 29.10 5.62
N ALA A 750 26.28 28.38 4.65
CA ALA A 750 27.28 28.94 3.75
C ALA A 750 26.74 30.13 2.94
N PHE A 751 25.53 30.04 2.39
CA PHE A 751 24.89 31.16 1.69
C PHE A 751 24.59 32.35 2.61
N LEU A 752 24.10 32.10 3.82
CA LEU A 752 23.84 33.14 4.81
C LEU A 752 25.13 33.89 5.19
N LEU A 753 26.20 33.15 5.49
CA LEU A 753 27.48 33.68 5.97
C LEU A 753 28.30 34.34 4.86
N ALA A 754 28.18 33.87 3.61
CA ALA A 754 28.77 34.56 2.45
C ALA A 754 28.17 35.96 2.24
N ALA A 755 26.94 36.19 2.73
CA ALA A 755 26.25 37.48 2.70
C ALA A 755 26.03 38.04 4.12
N ASP A 756 27.02 37.88 5.02
CA ASP A 756 26.91 38.23 6.44
C ASP A 756 26.49 39.68 6.74
N THR A 757 26.81 40.65 5.87
CA THR A 757 26.32 42.04 5.96
C THR A 757 24.82 42.20 5.75
N LYS A 758 24.14 41.20 5.17
CA LYS A 758 22.69 41.18 4.96
C LYS A 758 21.92 40.48 6.07
N ILE A 759 22.61 39.89 7.05
CA ILE A 759 21.98 39.25 8.20
C ILE A 759 21.27 40.32 9.03
N LYS A 760 19.99 40.10 9.34
CA LYS A 760 19.16 41.01 10.15
C LYS A 760 18.83 40.48 11.54
N ASP A 761 19.12 39.20 11.79
CA ASP A 761 18.81 38.56 13.06
C ASP A 761 19.70 39.13 14.17
N PRO A 762 19.14 39.81 15.18
CA PRO A 762 19.92 40.44 16.24
C PRO A 762 20.69 39.42 17.09
N THR A 763 20.21 38.17 17.20
CA THR A 763 20.88 37.11 17.97
C THR A 763 22.15 36.60 17.29
N ILE A 764 22.16 36.59 15.95
CA ILE A 764 23.34 36.23 15.15
C ILE A 764 24.30 37.43 15.10
N LEU A 765 23.77 38.63 14.86
CA LEU A 765 24.57 39.85 14.76
C LEU A 765 25.29 40.17 16.07
N SER A 766 24.66 39.96 17.24
CA SER A 766 25.32 40.17 18.53
C SER A 766 26.53 39.24 18.70
N GLN A 767 26.43 37.98 18.26
CA GLN A 767 27.55 37.03 18.31
C GLN A 767 28.67 37.38 17.33
N ILE A 768 28.35 37.76 16.08
CA ILE A 768 29.34 38.15 15.06
C ILE A 768 30.10 39.43 15.47
N ASN A 769 29.37 40.39 16.04
CA ASN A 769 29.92 41.70 16.44
C ASN A 769 30.49 41.73 17.85
N ALA A 770 30.28 40.69 18.67
CA ALA A 770 30.86 40.64 20.00
C ALA A 770 32.40 40.61 19.88
N ASN A 771 33.03 41.69 20.35
CA ASN A 771 34.46 42.01 20.27
C ASN A 771 34.98 42.22 18.84
N ARG A 772 34.35 43.17 18.12
CA ARG A 772 34.98 43.82 16.97
C ARG A 772 36.07 44.80 17.39
#